data_AF-A0A9X4IPQ1-F1
#
_entry.id   AF-A0A9X4IPQ1-F1
#
_cell.length_a   1.000
_cell.length_b   1.000
_cell.length_c   1.000
_cell.angle_alpha   90.00
_cell.angle_beta   90.00
_cell.angle_gamma   90.00
#
_symmetry.space_group_name_H-M   'P 1'
#
loop_
_entity.id
_entity.type
_entity.pdbx_description
1 polymer ?
#
loop_
_entity_poly.entity_id
_entity_poly.type
_entity_poly.pdbx_seq_one_letter_code
_entity_poly.pdbx_strand_id
1 'polypeptide(L)'
;MSAINEHINIPKNISTKDDLDFSFLRKEGISYLETFGGKLWTDFNSHDPGVTILEMLCYAITDLGMRINTPLEDLLASKDPNLSLQAQFYKASEIFPTKPVNELDYRKLFIDLEGVKNCWLRIYEKQVFVDCKNNKLSYKKFEGILPEFQKDFKLKGLYSLLVDLEEGYTKEQVFPNIKTAYHKNRNLCEDLIAINEVDTQPIAICANVDVMPEADEEWVYANILFQIENYLSPSLQFYSAQQMFDKGYTTDEVFDGPLLTNGFIDTEELKKAELRKEVRLSDVMKIIMNIDGVKLIKDISVGFCDENIVQENKWIVCIDPDKKPVLCKKSTFNFSKGFLPLNLNYDRVDEYLKQLKEDEIASQQITADEKILSLPKGSSIGAGEYTTIQNDFPDTYGIGQEGLAIHVTNERKAKAKQLKAYLTFFDQILATYFKHLSEVKTLLSVSGQETRTFFTQAVKDIKDFDELVSEYPQSDDDELTKLLFNQFDNNVERRNSILDHLLARFAERFGEYTFIMKALYGTATDEIVLSNKEAFLKDYKVISSERGVAFNYYKQLQENLWDTNNVSGFQKRIARLMGIANEKRRHLTETNVDIYEVTEGSDTYRWRLKDNDGNILLSATENYAKKAFAIEELYFAVLQMVQTKEKDIEEAFEEGITNNMQIGFIRIHESTPSKPSIPVKYSFDVINPEKPKSSSDYIIAKQYKYYTDSNDLKEALLEIISFLKKEFTEEGMFLVEHMLLRPDVTESYVEIYEEIEGSNIYRWRLRDNDGNILLSAQENYASEKFAVEGFYLIVQQVLQTKEIDLERAFKKDVIDKKIVGYIRIHNATLSKQSNSVKYWFNVVNHEKPEGNGESSLAKSSEYENRNALKNALKKLFFLLKKDFLEKGVYNEDQMVLRPKNTSNEIENFLPICAKDCEDCGTIDPYSYRVSIVLPGYTYRFSNPDFRRYMENIIRQELPAHVLPRICWVGKRKGIDSDNENDLLQFENTYKKYLFAKTNLEQKQPVENNELLDLIQAIQQLNTIYPSGRLTDCKTEDEALDGRIILNQSSIGNIE
;
A
#
# COMPACT_ATOMS: atom_id res chain seq x y z
N MET A 1 37.50 -15.45 -16.59
CA MET A 1 38.38 -16.23 -17.48
C MET A 1 38.52 -15.48 -18.80
N SER A 2 39.78 -15.24 -19.22
CA SER A 2 40.24 -14.95 -20.58
C SER A 2 39.45 -13.92 -21.42
N ALA A 3 39.72 -12.63 -21.22
CA ALA A 3 39.57 -11.64 -22.28
C ALA A 3 40.65 -11.93 -23.35
N ILE A 4 40.30 -12.79 -24.31
CA ILE A 4 41.09 -12.96 -25.53
C ILE A 4 40.96 -11.64 -26.29
N ASN A 5 42.09 -11.01 -26.58
CA ASN A 5 42.16 -9.91 -27.55
C ASN A 5 41.55 -10.40 -28.86
N GLU A 6 40.28 -10.08 -29.11
CA GLU A 6 39.69 -10.24 -30.43
C GLU A 6 40.40 -9.27 -31.37
N HIS A 7 41.15 -9.84 -32.31
CA HIS A 7 41.68 -9.06 -33.42
C HIS A 7 40.49 -8.49 -34.21
N ILE A 8 40.29 -7.18 -34.12
CA ILE A 8 39.33 -6.44 -34.95
C ILE A 8 39.77 -6.60 -36.41
N ASN A 9 39.19 -7.57 -37.10
CA ASN A 9 39.39 -7.75 -38.54
C ASN A 9 38.41 -6.82 -39.27
N ILE A 10 38.93 -5.88 -40.05
CA ILE A 10 38.09 -5.08 -40.95
C ILE A 10 37.52 -6.04 -42.00
N PRO A 11 36.19 -6.21 -42.09
CA PRO A 11 35.57 -7.08 -43.08
C PRO A 11 35.96 -6.64 -44.49
N LYS A 12 36.33 -7.59 -45.36
CA LYS A 12 36.59 -7.30 -46.79
C LYS A 12 35.35 -6.79 -47.54
N ASN A 13 34.16 -7.06 -46.99
CA ASN A 13 32.89 -6.56 -47.50
C ASN A 13 32.26 -5.66 -46.44
N ILE A 14 32.27 -4.36 -46.71
CA ILE A 14 31.82 -3.30 -45.80
C ILE A 14 30.37 -2.90 -46.13
N SER A 15 29.76 -3.49 -47.18
CA SER A 15 28.40 -3.13 -47.60
C SER A 15 27.35 -3.77 -46.69
N THR A 16 26.76 -2.95 -45.82
CA THR A 16 25.67 -3.31 -44.92
C THR A 16 24.31 -3.36 -45.63
N LYS A 17 24.20 -2.70 -46.80
CA LYS A 17 22.96 -2.59 -47.60
C LYS A 17 21.78 -1.99 -46.83
N ASP A 18 22.09 -1.05 -45.95
CA ASP A 18 21.15 -0.30 -45.14
C ASP A 18 21.60 1.18 -45.10
N ASP A 19 21.01 1.95 -44.18
CA ASP A 19 21.28 3.36 -43.94
C ASP A 19 22.70 3.66 -43.46
N LEU A 20 23.51 2.65 -43.11
CA LEU A 20 24.94 2.83 -42.76
C LEU A 20 25.86 2.81 -44.00
N ASP A 21 25.33 2.46 -45.19
CA ASP A 21 26.10 2.35 -46.44
C ASP A 21 25.73 3.46 -47.42
N PHE A 22 26.59 4.48 -47.48
CA PHE A 22 26.49 5.58 -48.45
C PHE A 22 26.34 5.09 -49.90
N SER A 23 27.10 4.07 -50.30
CA SER A 23 27.08 3.60 -51.70
C SER A 23 25.75 2.93 -52.03
N PHE A 24 25.17 2.23 -51.05
CA PHE A 24 23.82 1.68 -51.15
C PHE A 24 22.77 2.78 -51.25
N LEU A 25 22.77 3.76 -50.33
CA LEU A 25 21.84 4.89 -50.34
C LEU A 25 21.90 5.68 -51.66
N ARG A 26 23.11 5.95 -52.16
CA ARG A 26 23.31 6.62 -53.45
C ARG A 26 22.73 5.81 -54.61
N LYS A 27 22.94 4.49 -54.62
CA LYS A 27 22.42 3.62 -55.67
C LYS A 27 20.89 3.58 -55.66
N GLU A 28 20.28 3.43 -54.49
CA GLU A 28 18.81 3.46 -54.35
C GLU A 28 18.24 4.84 -54.72
N GLY A 29 18.90 5.92 -54.30
CA GLY A 29 18.54 7.29 -54.68
C GLY A 29 18.53 7.50 -56.20
N ILE A 30 19.57 7.03 -56.91
CA ILE A 30 19.61 7.06 -58.37
C ILE A 30 18.47 6.23 -58.96
N SER A 31 18.19 5.04 -58.41
CA SER A 31 17.08 4.20 -58.87
C SER A 31 15.71 4.91 -58.75
N TYR A 32 15.49 5.65 -57.65
CA TYR A 32 14.31 6.50 -57.51
C TYR A 32 14.27 7.62 -58.56
N LEU A 33 15.39 8.29 -58.82
CA LEU A 33 15.47 9.34 -59.85
C LEU A 33 15.22 8.79 -61.26
N GLU A 34 15.74 7.61 -61.60
CA GLU A 34 15.46 6.92 -62.87
C GLU A 34 13.96 6.60 -63.00
N THR A 35 13.33 6.15 -61.92
CA THR A 35 11.92 5.76 -61.90
C THR A 35 10.98 6.96 -62.04
N PHE A 36 11.21 8.03 -61.27
CA PHE A 36 10.34 9.20 -61.24
C PHE A 36 10.66 10.23 -62.35
N GLY A 37 11.95 10.37 -62.69
CA GLY A 37 12.47 11.46 -63.52
C GLY A 37 13.14 11.02 -64.82
N GLY A 38 13.31 9.71 -65.08
CA GLY A 38 14.12 9.17 -66.18
C GLY A 38 13.70 9.57 -67.60
N LYS A 39 12.51 10.17 -67.78
CA LYS A 39 12.06 10.77 -69.05
C LYS A 39 12.61 12.18 -69.29
N LEU A 40 12.93 12.91 -68.22
CA LEU A 40 13.36 14.32 -68.25
C LEU A 40 14.84 14.47 -67.88
N TRP A 41 15.30 13.71 -66.88
CA TRP A 41 16.67 13.70 -66.41
C TRP A 41 17.30 12.34 -66.74
N THR A 42 18.33 12.34 -67.59
CA THR A 42 18.95 11.11 -68.14
C THR A 42 20.44 10.97 -67.80
N ASP A 43 21.03 11.99 -67.18
CA ASP A 43 22.44 12.01 -66.81
C ASP A 43 22.59 11.88 -65.28
N PHE A 44 23.04 10.71 -64.83
CA PHE A 44 23.24 10.40 -63.41
C PHE A 44 24.72 10.28 -63.04
N ASN A 45 25.59 10.96 -63.78
CA ASN A 45 27.03 10.99 -63.52
C ASN A 45 27.39 11.99 -62.40
N SER A 46 28.57 11.82 -61.79
CA SER A 46 29.05 12.64 -60.66
C SER A 46 29.28 14.13 -60.97
N HIS A 47 29.28 14.52 -62.24
CA HIS A 47 29.44 15.92 -62.63
C HIS A 47 28.11 16.68 -62.65
N ASP A 48 26.98 15.97 -62.59
CA ASP A 48 25.65 16.58 -62.52
C ASP A 48 25.39 17.14 -61.11
N PRO A 49 25.02 18.43 -60.98
CA PRO A 49 24.75 19.04 -59.68
C PRO A 49 23.63 18.38 -58.88
N GLY A 50 22.62 17.81 -59.54
CA GLY A 50 21.56 17.08 -58.87
C GLY A 50 22.05 15.76 -58.26
N VAL A 51 23.02 15.09 -58.91
CA VAL A 51 23.69 13.92 -58.32
C VAL A 51 24.56 14.33 -57.14
N THR A 52 25.25 15.48 -57.22
CA THR A 52 25.98 16.04 -56.07
C THR A 52 25.05 16.31 -54.88
N ILE A 53 23.87 16.88 -55.11
CA ILE A 53 22.87 17.09 -54.05
C ILE A 53 22.43 15.76 -53.44
N LEU A 54 22.13 14.76 -54.27
CA LEU A 54 21.78 13.42 -53.80
C LEU A 54 22.89 12.81 -52.95
N GLU A 55 24.15 12.94 -53.35
CA GLU A 55 25.31 12.46 -52.59
C GLU A 55 25.38 13.13 -51.21
N MET A 56 25.21 14.46 -51.12
CA MET A 56 25.20 15.15 -49.82
C MET A 56 24.05 14.67 -48.92
N LEU A 57 22.87 14.45 -49.47
CA LEU A 57 21.74 13.89 -48.72
C LEU A 57 22.02 12.45 -48.26
N CYS A 58 22.62 11.61 -49.11
CA CYS A 58 23.02 10.25 -48.73
C CYS A 58 24.04 10.26 -47.59
N TYR A 59 24.97 11.21 -47.59
CA TYR A 59 25.95 11.37 -46.51
C TYR A 59 25.27 11.76 -45.19
N ALA A 60 24.36 12.74 -45.21
CA ALA A 60 23.61 13.15 -44.02
C ALA A 60 22.71 12.03 -43.46
N ILE A 61 22.07 11.24 -44.33
CA ILE A 61 21.29 10.07 -43.92
C ILE A 61 22.22 8.99 -43.32
N THR A 62 23.43 8.84 -43.85
CA THR A 62 24.43 7.91 -43.29
C THR A 62 24.84 8.31 -41.87
N ASP A 63 25.07 9.61 -41.61
CA ASP A 63 25.33 10.11 -40.24
C ASP A 63 24.13 9.83 -39.31
N LEU A 64 22.90 10.13 -39.76
CA LEU A 64 21.70 9.84 -38.99
C LEU A 64 21.58 8.35 -38.65
N GLY A 65 21.78 7.46 -39.64
CA GLY A 65 21.77 6.01 -39.44
C GLY A 65 22.83 5.55 -38.44
N MET A 66 24.05 6.12 -38.52
CA MET A 66 25.11 5.85 -37.55
C MET A 66 24.70 6.23 -36.12
N ARG A 67 24.03 7.38 -35.93
CA ARG A 67 23.57 7.81 -34.61
C ARG A 67 22.40 6.98 -34.09
N ILE A 68 21.48 6.56 -34.96
CA ILE A 68 20.40 5.63 -34.61
C ILE A 68 20.97 4.30 -34.11
N ASN A 69 22.08 3.83 -34.69
CA ASN A 69 22.74 2.58 -34.32
C ASN A 69 23.66 2.69 -33.07
N THR A 70 23.64 3.84 -32.37
CA THR A 70 24.34 3.99 -31.08
C THR A 70 23.73 3.05 -30.03
N PRO A 71 24.52 2.45 -29.11
CA PRO A 71 23.97 1.69 -27.98
C PRO A 71 22.84 2.43 -27.25
N LEU A 72 21.80 1.70 -26.88
CA LEU A 72 20.57 2.27 -26.31
C LEU A 72 20.84 3.03 -25.01
N GLU A 73 21.75 2.53 -24.18
CA GLU A 73 22.18 3.18 -22.94
C GLU A 73 22.74 4.59 -23.17
N ASP A 74 23.43 4.83 -24.29
CA ASP A 74 24.01 6.12 -24.65
C ASP A 74 22.95 7.06 -25.23
N LEU A 75 22.00 6.54 -26.02
CA LEU A 75 20.85 7.30 -26.52
C LEU A 75 19.94 7.78 -25.39
N LEU A 76 19.77 6.96 -24.36
CA LEU A 76 18.96 7.28 -23.18
C LEU A 76 19.73 8.09 -22.14
N ALA A 77 21.07 8.21 -22.26
CA ALA A 77 21.88 8.94 -21.31
C ALA A 77 21.60 10.46 -21.37
N SER A 78 21.55 11.08 -20.19
CA SER A 78 21.43 12.53 -20.06
C SER A 78 22.45 13.06 -19.06
N LYS A 79 22.93 14.28 -19.32
CA LYS A 79 23.71 15.06 -18.33
C LYS A 79 22.82 15.66 -17.25
N ASP A 80 21.52 15.79 -17.51
CA ASP A 80 20.52 16.22 -16.53
C ASP A 80 20.21 15.04 -15.57
N PRO A 81 20.45 15.20 -14.26
CA PRO A 81 20.09 14.18 -13.26
C PRO A 81 18.62 13.75 -13.30
N ASN A 82 17.70 14.67 -13.61
CA ASN A 82 16.26 14.39 -13.68
C ASN A 82 15.87 13.53 -14.88
N LEU A 83 16.74 13.48 -15.90
CA LEU A 83 16.61 12.63 -17.08
C LEU A 83 17.68 11.55 -17.09
N SER A 84 18.24 11.19 -15.94
CA SER A 84 19.10 10.01 -15.83
C SER A 84 18.30 8.73 -16.11
N LEU A 85 18.97 7.67 -16.54
CA LEU A 85 18.35 6.34 -16.73
C LEU A 85 17.58 5.89 -15.47
N GLN A 86 18.10 6.22 -14.30
CA GLN A 86 17.51 5.94 -12.98
C GLN A 86 16.22 6.71 -12.71
N ALA A 87 16.06 7.88 -13.33
CA ALA A 87 14.87 8.72 -13.19
C ALA A 87 13.81 8.40 -14.27
N GLN A 88 14.25 7.92 -15.45
CA GLN A 88 13.35 7.58 -16.57
C GLN A 88 12.57 6.28 -16.34
N PHE A 89 13.17 5.29 -15.67
CA PHE A 89 12.59 3.96 -15.49
C PHE A 89 12.67 3.49 -14.03
N TYR A 90 11.72 2.64 -13.65
CA TYR A 90 11.76 1.99 -12.34
C TYR A 90 12.86 0.94 -12.24
N LYS A 91 13.44 0.83 -11.04
CA LYS A 91 14.44 -0.18 -10.70
C LYS A 91 13.78 -1.50 -10.31
N ALA A 92 14.53 -2.60 -10.39
CA ALA A 92 14.08 -3.91 -9.93
C ALA A 92 13.61 -3.87 -8.46
N SER A 93 14.36 -3.19 -7.59
CA SER A 93 14.03 -3.00 -6.16
C SER A 93 12.77 -2.16 -5.90
N GLU A 94 12.22 -1.49 -6.91
CA GLU A 94 11.00 -0.67 -6.79
C GLU A 94 9.75 -1.38 -7.31
N ILE A 95 9.91 -2.42 -8.13
CA ILE A 95 8.80 -3.05 -8.88
C ILE A 95 8.58 -4.51 -8.52
N PHE A 96 9.65 -5.28 -8.29
CA PHE A 96 9.51 -6.68 -7.91
C PHE A 96 9.06 -6.86 -6.46
N PRO A 97 9.63 -6.15 -5.46
CA PRO A 97 9.25 -6.35 -4.08
C PRO A 97 7.78 -6.04 -3.82
N THR A 98 7.16 -6.87 -2.98
CA THR A 98 5.80 -6.68 -2.49
C THR A 98 5.81 -6.42 -1.00
N LYS A 99 4.70 -5.92 -0.46
CA LYS A 99 4.52 -5.89 1.00
C LYS A 99 4.28 -7.32 1.51
N PRO A 100 4.62 -7.64 2.78
CA PRO A 100 4.48 -8.98 3.31
C PRO A 100 3.06 -9.53 3.18
N VAL A 101 2.88 -10.63 2.45
CA VAL A 101 1.56 -11.25 2.24
C VAL A 101 1.43 -12.57 2.97
N ASN A 102 2.52 -13.33 3.09
CA ASN A 102 2.53 -14.66 3.70
C ASN A 102 3.34 -14.72 5.01
N GLU A 103 3.29 -15.88 5.68
CA GLU A 103 4.02 -16.13 6.93
C GLU A 103 5.54 -15.91 6.79
N LEU A 104 6.14 -16.39 5.70
CA LEU A 104 7.59 -16.27 5.47
C LEU A 104 7.99 -14.82 5.23
N ASP A 105 7.15 -14.04 4.54
CA ASP A 105 7.40 -12.62 4.31
C ASP A 105 7.39 -11.84 5.63
N TYR A 106 6.38 -12.06 6.49
CA TYR A 106 6.34 -11.46 7.82
C TYR A 106 7.56 -11.87 8.64
N ARG A 107 7.97 -13.15 8.53
CA ARG A 107 9.15 -13.65 9.19
C ARG A 107 10.42 -12.93 8.75
N LYS A 108 10.62 -12.77 7.43
CA LYS A 108 11.72 -11.96 6.85
C LYS A 108 11.69 -10.51 7.35
N LEU A 109 10.50 -9.88 7.35
CA LEU A 109 10.32 -8.50 7.83
C LEU A 109 10.79 -8.33 9.28
N PHE A 110 10.43 -9.27 10.17
CA PHE A 110 10.75 -9.14 11.58
C PHE A 110 12.19 -9.53 11.91
N ILE A 111 12.78 -10.49 11.20
CA ILE A 111 14.21 -10.83 11.34
C ILE A 111 15.11 -9.68 10.90
N ASP A 112 14.65 -8.85 9.97
CA ASP A 112 15.35 -7.62 9.56
C ASP A 112 15.37 -6.53 10.65
N LEU A 113 14.65 -6.71 11.77
CA LEU A 113 14.67 -5.79 12.89
C LEU A 113 15.80 -6.13 13.87
N GLU A 114 16.50 -5.09 14.32
CA GLU A 114 17.55 -5.21 15.33
C GLU A 114 17.03 -5.86 16.63
N GLY A 115 17.76 -6.87 17.12
CA GLY A 115 17.42 -7.63 18.32
C GLY A 115 16.52 -8.86 18.10
N VAL A 116 16.11 -9.15 16.86
CA VAL A 116 15.31 -10.34 16.52
C VAL A 116 16.19 -11.38 15.84
N LYS A 117 16.51 -12.47 16.55
CA LYS A 117 17.26 -13.60 15.99
C LYS A 117 16.39 -14.41 15.03
N ASN A 118 15.14 -14.65 15.44
CA ASN A 118 14.14 -15.39 14.66
C ASN A 118 12.73 -15.07 15.15
N CYS A 119 11.72 -15.39 14.35
CA CYS A 119 10.33 -15.29 14.77
C CYS A 119 9.42 -16.27 14.04
N TRP A 120 8.23 -16.50 14.58
CA TRP A 120 7.23 -17.41 14.01
C TRP A 120 5.83 -16.85 14.20
N LEU A 121 5.06 -16.78 13.11
CA LEU A 121 3.67 -16.38 13.14
C LEU A 121 2.80 -17.60 13.51
N ARG A 122 1.84 -17.41 14.41
CA ARG A 122 0.88 -18.43 14.84
C ARG A 122 -0.53 -17.88 14.74
N ILE A 123 -1.46 -18.72 14.30
CA ILE A 123 -2.88 -18.35 14.26
C ILE A 123 -3.37 -18.23 15.70
N TYR A 124 -4.02 -17.10 16.01
CA TYR A 124 -4.70 -16.89 17.28
C TYR A 124 -6.15 -17.35 17.16
N GLU A 125 -6.50 -18.45 17.81
CA GLU A 125 -7.86 -18.97 17.76
C GLU A 125 -8.77 -18.26 18.76
N LYS A 126 -9.88 -17.68 18.29
CA LYS A 126 -10.94 -17.15 19.14
C LYS A 126 -12.30 -17.70 18.71
N GLN A 127 -12.97 -18.37 19.64
CA GLN A 127 -14.31 -18.92 19.41
C GLN A 127 -15.38 -17.85 19.66
N VAL A 128 -16.38 -17.80 18.77
CA VAL A 128 -17.58 -16.97 18.87
C VAL A 128 -18.80 -17.89 18.85
N PHE A 129 -19.74 -17.62 19.76
CA PHE A 129 -21.02 -18.31 19.85
C PHE A 129 -22.13 -17.42 19.30
N VAL A 130 -23.12 -18.07 18.69
CA VAL A 130 -24.20 -17.44 17.94
C VAL A 130 -25.53 -17.87 18.52
N ASP A 131 -26.36 -16.89 18.83
CA ASP A 131 -27.79 -17.07 19.11
C ASP A 131 -28.57 -16.67 17.86
N CYS A 132 -28.95 -17.66 17.05
CA CYS A 132 -29.74 -17.44 15.83
C CYS A 132 -31.15 -16.90 16.13
N LYS A 133 -31.72 -17.23 17.28
CA LYS A 133 -33.09 -16.85 17.63
C LYS A 133 -33.19 -15.35 17.91
N ASN A 134 -32.20 -14.80 18.60
CA ASN A 134 -32.16 -13.38 18.96
C ASN A 134 -31.17 -12.55 18.14
N ASN A 135 -30.50 -13.15 17.14
CA ASN A 135 -29.46 -12.53 16.31
C ASN A 135 -28.31 -11.92 17.13
N LYS A 136 -27.82 -12.65 18.13
CA LYS A 136 -26.77 -12.18 19.05
C LYS A 136 -25.47 -12.97 18.89
N LEU A 137 -24.35 -12.31 19.21
CA LEU A 137 -23.00 -12.85 19.13
C LEU A 137 -22.29 -12.63 20.45
N SER A 138 -21.65 -13.67 20.96
CA SER A 138 -20.90 -13.59 22.21
C SER A 138 -19.63 -14.42 22.17
N TYR A 139 -18.63 -14.02 22.94
CA TYR A 139 -17.50 -14.90 23.26
C TYR A 139 -17.89 -15.93 24.34
N LYS A 140 -19.03 -15.75 25.01
CA LYS A 140 -19.59 -16.72 25.98
C LYS A 140 -20.61 -17.61 25.29
N LYS A 141 -20.70 -18.87 25.70
CA LYS A 141 -21.75 -19.75 25.20
C LYS A 141 -23.10 -19.32 25.79
N PHE A 142 -24.12 -19.20 24.96
CA PHE A 142 -25.47 -18.89 25.41
C PHE A 142 -26.11 -20.08 26.16
N GLU A 143 -26.70 -19.80 27.33
CA GLU A 143 -27.46 -20.76 28.14
C GLU A 143 -28.97 -20.62 27.86
N GLY A 144 -29.75 -21.70 28.05
CA GLY A 144 -31.22 -21.66 27.89
C GLY A 144 -31.75 -21.68 26.44
N ILE A 145 -30.90 -21.88 25.43
CA ILE A 145 -31.28 -21.93 24.01
C ILE A 145 -31.24 -23.38 23.49
N LEU A 146 -32.22 -23.77 22.67
CA LEU A 146 -32.24 -25.08 22.02
C LEU A 146 -31.03 -25.27 21.09
N PRO A 147 -30.44 -26.48 20.99
CA PRO A 147 -29.25 -26.73 20.17
C PRO A 147 -29.41 -26.35 18.69
N GLU A 148 -30.61 -26.42 18.14
CA GLU A 148 -30.93 -26.04 16.75
C GLU A 148 -30.72 -24.55 16.45
N PHE A 149 -30.79 -23.68 17.47
CA PHE A 149 -30.56 -22.23 17.34
C PHE A 149 -29.17 -21.80 17.85
N GLN A 150 -28.32 -22.76 18.25
CA GLN A 150 -26.95 -22.49 18.66
C GLN A 150 -25.98 -22.86 17.54
N LYS A 151 -25.19 -21.89 17.10
CA LYS A 151 -24.04 -22.11 16.21
C LYS A 151 -22.80 -21.48 16.81
N ASP A 152 -21.65 -21.83 16.26
CA ASP A 152 -20.38 -21.26 16.66
C ASP A 152 -19.41 -21.22 15.47
N PHE A 153 -18.45 -20.30 15.53
CA PHE A 153 -17.38 -20.21 14.55
C PHE A 153 -16.10 -19.65 15.18
N LYS A 154 -14.95 -19.94 14.57
CA LYS A 154 -13.66 -19.35 14.94
C LYS A 154 -13.39 -18.12 14.08
N LEU A 155 -13.00 -17.01 14.72
CA LEU A 155 -12.50 -15.83 14.00
C LEU A 155 -11.21 -16.18 13.24
N LYS A 156 -11.12 -15.69 11.99
CA LYS A 156 -9.94 -15.87 11.12
C LYS A 156 -9.22 -14.53 10.94
N GLY A 157 -7.95 -14.57 10.54
CA GLY A 157 -7.13 -13.35 10.36
C GLY A 157 -6.57 -12.77 11.67
N LEU A 158 -6.61 -13.54 12.77
CA LEU A 158 -5.99 -13.15 14.03
C LEU A 158 -4.70 -13.92 14.22
N TYR A 159 -3.63 -13.22 14.59
CA TYR A 159 -2.31 -13.82 14.74
C TYR A 159 -1.65 -13.47 16.07
N SER A 160 -0.73 -14.34 16.49
CA SER A 160 0.24 -14.11 17.55
C SER A 160 1.64 -14.38 17.03
N LEU A 161 2.64 -13.69 17.57
CA LEU A 161 4.03 -13.85 17.17
C LEU A 161 4.84 -14.45 18.31
N LEU A 162 5.64 -15.46 17.99
CA LEU A 162 6.68 -16.01 18.86
C LEU A 162 8.03 -15.44 18.43
N VAL A 163 8.76 -14.82 19.34
CA VAL A 163 10.01 -14.12 19.05
C VAL A 163 11.18 -14.76 19.77
N ASP A 164 12.23 -15.08 19.01
CA ASP A 164 13.55 -15.43 19.53
C ASP A 164 14.43 -14.17 19.51
N LEU A 165 14.87 -13.74 20.69
CA LEU A 165 15.65 -12.51 20.87
C LEU A 165 17.15 -12.79 20.75
N GLU A 166 17.88 -11.83 20.20
CA GLU A 166 19.34 -11.84 20.23
C GLU A 166 19.88 -11.62 21.65
N GLU A 167 21.11 -12.09 21.90
CA GLU A 167 21.77 -11.89 23.19
C GLU A 167 21.97 -10.39 23.48
N GLY A 168 21.54 -9.94 24.67
CA GLY A 168 21.68 -8.54 25.09
C GLY A 168 20.43 -7.67 24.88
N TYR A 169 19.43 -8.15 24.15
CA TYR A 169 18.17 -7.44 23.95
C TYR A 169 17.08 -7.87 24.94
N THR A 170 16.16 -6.95 25.23
CA THR A 170 15.00 -7.19 26.09
C THR A 170 13.69 -7.05 25.31
N LYS A 171 12.66 -7.78 25.74
CA LYS A 171 11.31 -7.71 25.13
C LYS A 171 10.73 -6.29 25.14
N GLU A 172 11.05 -5.48 26.16
CA GLU A 172 10.61 -4.09 26.27
C GLU A 172 11.17 -3.19 25.16
N GLN A 173 12.36 -3.52 24.64
CA GLN A 173 12.99 -2.79 23.54
C GLN A 173 12.47 -3.26 22.17
N VAL A 174 12.33 -4.58 21.99
CA VAL A 174 12.08 -5.17 20.66
C VAL A 174 10.59 -5.24 20.30
N PHE A 175 9.70 -5.61 21.24
CA PHE A 175 8.28 -5.83 20.93
C PHE A 175 7.55 -4.58 20.41
N PRO A 176 7.81 -3.35 20.91
CA PRO A 176 7.23 -2.14 20.33
C PRO A 176 7.63 -1.91 18.86
N ASN A 177 8.87 -2.25 18.49
CA ASN A 177 9.37 -2.14 17.13
C ASN A 177 8.66 -3.14 16.21
N ILE A 178 8.50 -4.38 16.66
CA ILE A 178 7.71 -5.41 15.95
C ILE A 178 6.26 -4.94 15.75
N LYS A 179 5.59 -4.44 16.79
CA LYS A 179 4.21 -3.92 16.65
C LYS A 179 4.14 -2.81 15.61
N THR A 180 5.09 -1.89 15.62
CA THR A 180 5.14 -0.76 14.67
C THR A 180 5.37 -1.26 13.24
N ALA A 181 6.31 -2.21 13.05
CA ALA A 181 6.59 -2.81 11.76
C ALA A 181 5.40 -3.61 11.20
N TYR A 182 4.71 -4.38 12.06
CA TYR A 182 3.51 -5.12 11.67
C TYR A 182 2.40 -4.17 11.21
N HIS A 183 2.04 -3.16 12.00
CA HIS A 183 0.93 -2.26 11.66
C HIS A 183 1.21 -1.37 10.45
N LYS A 184 2.48 -1.10 10.13
CA LYS A 184 2.89 -0.45 8.88
C LYS A 184 2.71 -1.34 7.64
N ASN A 185 2.70 -2.66 7.81
CA ASN A 185 2.64 -3.66 6.74
C ASN A 185 1.48 -4.65 6.93
N ARG A 186 0.44 -4.26 7.68
CA ARG A 186 -0.69 -5.13 8.03
C ARG A 186 -1.55 -5.38 6.81
N ASN A 187 -1.91 -6.63 6.55
CA ASN A 187 -2.84 -6.95 5.47
C ASN A 187 -4.30 -6.62 5.83
N LEU A 188 -5.14 -6.49 4.80
CA LEU A 188 -6.58 -6.28 4.96
C LEU A 188 -7.22 -7.41 5.77
N CYS A 189 -8.05 -7.02 6.75
CA CYS A 189 -8.78 -7.91 7.65
C CYS A 189 -7.91 -8.81 8.54
N GLU A 190 -6.64 -8.45 8.73
CA GLU A 190 -5.72 -9.15 9.63
C GLU A 190 -5.36 -8.30 10.85
N ASP A 191 -5.05 -8.94 11.99
CA ASP A 191 -4.63 -8.25 13.20
C ASP A 191 -3.67 -9.08 14.07
N LEU A 192 -2.78 -8.39 14.81
CA LEU A 192 -1.79 -8.98 15.70
C LEU A 192 -2.22 -8.84 17.16
N ILE A 193 -2.60 -9.97 17.77
CA ILE A 193 -3.19 -10.04 19.11
C ILE A 193 -2.13 -10.06 20.21
N ALA A 194 -1.08 -10.86 20.03
CA ALA A 194 -0.06 -11.08 21.06
C ALA A 194 1.33 -11.25 20.47
N ILE A 195 2.34 -10.83 21.22
CA ILE A 195 3.76 -11.09 20.94
C ILE A 195 4.32 -11.72 22.21
N ASN A 196 4.85 -12.93 22.08
CA ASN A 196 5.41 -13.70 23.18
C ASN A 196 6.86 -14.06 22.87
N GLU A 197 7.69 -14.14 23.89
CA GLU A 197 9.04 -14.70 23.77
C GLU A 197 8.93 -16.22 23.65
N VAL A 198 9.80 -16.83 22.84
CA VAL A 198 9.81 -18.29 22.66
C VAL A 198 10.33 -18.96 23.92
N ASP A 199 9.52 -19.87 24.47
CA ASP A 199 9.91 -20.66 25.65
C ASP A 199 11.10 -21.59 25.32
N THR A 200 11.97 -21.80 26.30
CA THR A 200 13.17 -22.64 26.13
C THR A 200 12.99 -24.03 26.73
N GLN A 201 13.60 -25.03 26.10
CA GLN A 201 13.67 -26.39 26.59
C GLN A 201 15.13 -26.83 26.70
N PRO A 202 15.70 -26.91 27.92
CA PRO A 202 17.12 -27.19 28.10
C PRO A 202 17.44 -28.67 27.85
N ILE A 203 18.44 -28.92 27.00
CA ILE A 203 18.93 -30.25 26.62
C ILE A 203 20.35 -30.42 27.12
N ALA A 204 20.62 -31.53 27.80
CA ALA A 204 21.95 -31.92 28.23
C ALA A 204 22.62 -32.76 27.14
N ILE A 205 23.81 -32.35 26.70
CA ILE A 205 24.68 -33.12 25.82
C ILE A 205 25.95 -33.45 26.59
N CYS A 206 26.30 -34.73 26.66
CA CYS A 206 27.55 -35.17 27.28
C CYS A 206 28.37 -35.95 26.27
N ALA A 207 29.61 -35.53 26.01
CA ALA A 207 30.47 -36.14 24.99
C ALA A 207 31.92 -36.28 25.47
N ASN A 208 32.56 -37.39 25.09
CA ASN A 208 33.99 -37.61 25.22
C ASN A 208 34.63 -37.55 23.82
N VAL A 209 35.42 -36.53 23.53
CA VAL A 209 35.94 -36.23 22.19
C VAL A 209 37.47 -36.40 22.17
N ASP A 210 37.98 -37.19 21.22
CA ASP A 210 39.42 -37.31 20.97
C ASP A 210 39.81 -36.32 19.86
N VAL A 211 40.79 -35.46 20.14
CA VAL A 211 41.27 -34.42 19.20
C VAL A 211 42.63 -34.79 18.60
N MET A 212 42.94 -34.25 17.43
CA MET A 212 44.23 -34.44 16.77
C MET A 212 45.37 -33.83 17.60
N PRO A 213 46.58 -34.41 17.60
CA PRO A 213 47.70 -33.91 18.40
C PRO A 213 48.03 -32.43 18.18
N GLU A 214 47.94 -31.99 16.92
CA GLU A 214 48.24 -30.65 16.42
C GLU A 214 47.09 -29.63 16.53
N ALA A 215 45.88 -30.07 16.88
CA ALA A 215 44.72 -29.19 17.01
C ALA A 215 44.80 -28.34 18.28
N ASP A 216 44.34 -27.09 18.18
CA ASP A 216 44.08 -26.19 19.32
C ASP A 216 42.79 -26.64 20.01
N GLU A 217 42.93 -27.24 21.19
CA GLU A 217 41.82 -27.86 21.92
C GLU A 217 40.77 -26.84 22.41
N GLU A 218 41.17 -25.61 22.78
CA GLU A 218 40.23 -24.56 23.15
C GLU A 218 39.42 -24.07 21.94
N TRP A 219 40.06 -23.92 20.78
CA TRP A 219 39.37 -23.57 19.53
C TRP A 219 38.36 -24.64 19.10
N VAL A 220 38.76 -25.92 19.16
CA VAL A 220 37.87 -27.05 18.84
C VAL A 220 36.65 -27.04 19.74
N TYR A 221 36.81 -26.79 21.05
CA TYR A 221 35.68 -26.73 21.96
C TYR A 221 34.75 -25.54 21.68
N ALA A 222 35.30 -24.35 21.43
CA ALA A 222 34.51 -23.18 21.05
C ALA A 222 33.69 -23.45 19.77
N ASN A 223 34.30 -24.07 18.76
CA ASN A 223 33.62 -24.43 17.51
C ASN A 223 32.53 -25.51 17.74
N ILE A 224 32.76 -26.49 18.62
CA ILE A 224 31.72 -27.46 19.01
C ILE A 224 30.52 -26.75 19.62
N LEU A 225 30.73 -25.82 20.56
CA LEU A 225 29.66 -25.07 21.20
C LEU A 225 28.89 -24.24 20.17
N PHE A 226 29.60 -23.49 19.33
CA PHE A 226 29.02 -22.66 18.28
C PHE A 226 28.18 -23.46 17.29
N GLN A 227 28.69 -24.59 16.78
CA GLN A 227 27.97 -25.42 15.80
C GLN A 227 26.78 -26.18 16.42
N ILE A 228 26.88 -26.59 17.69
CA ILE A 228 25.74 -27.17 18.41
C ILE A 228 24.67 -26.10 18.64
N GLU A 229 25.05 -24.89 19.04
CA GLU A 229 24.11 -23.77 19.21
C GLU A 229 23.40 -23.44 17.90
N ASN A 230 24.13 -23.32 16.79
CA ASN A 230 23.57 -23.11 15.46
C ASN A 230 22.72 -24.30 14.97
N TYR A 231 23.04 -25.52 15.37
CA TYR A 231 22.15 -26.65 15.11
C TYR A 231 20.84 -26.51 15.89
N LEU A 232 20.90 -26.25 17.20
CA LEU A 232 19.71 -26.18 18.06
C LEU A 232 18.81 -24.98 17.70
N SER A 233 19.42 -23.82 17.44
CA SER A 233 18.75 -22.56 17.12
C SER A 233 19.50 -21.82 16.00
N PRO A 234 19.22 -22.17 14.72
CA PRO A 234 19.95 -21.62 13.58
C PRO A 234 19.84 -20.10 13.49
N SER A 235 20.99 -19.44 13.32
CA SER A 235 21.07 -18.04 12.91
C SER A 235 20.87 -17.95 11.39
N LEU A 236 20.03 -17.02 10.94
CA LEU A 236 19.81 -16.78 9.52
C LEU A 236 20.82 -15.77 9.00
N GLN A 237 21.29 -15.99 7.78
CA GLN A 237 22.29 -15.15 7.13
C GLN A 237 21.60 -14.18 6.18
N PHE A 238 22.16 -12.97 6.07
CA PHE A 238 21.81 -12.03 5.01
C PHE A 238 22.80 -12.18 3.85
N TYR A 239 22.27 -12.09 2.63
CA TYR A 239 23.03 -12.17 1.39
C TYR A 239 22.94 -10.89 0.56
N SER A 240 24.00 -10.57 -0.18
CA SER A 240 23.93 -9.56 -1.25
C SER A 240 23.16 -10.07 -2.46
N ALA A 241 22.72 -9.16 -3.33
CA ALA A 241 22.05 -9.55 -4.58
C ALA A 241 22.94 -10.47 -5.42
N GLN A 242 24.25 -10.16 -5.51
CA GLN A 242 25.21 -10.97 -6.27
C GLN A 242 25.38 -12.38 -5.69
N GLN A 243 25.46 -12.51 -4.36
CA GLN A 243 25.56 -13.82 -3.71
C GLN A 243 24.32 -14.68 -3.98
N MET A 244 23.13 -14.07 -4.03
CA MET A 244 21.90 -14.78 -4.40
C MET A 244 21.92 -15.24 -5.87
N PHE A 245 22.45 -14.42 -6.79
CA PHE A 245 22.63 -14.83 -8.19
C PHE A 245 23.66 -15.96 -8.34
N ASP A 246 24.75 -15.91 -7.58
CA ASP A 246 25.78 -16.96 -7.57
C ASP A 246 25.23 -18.29 -7.02
N LYS A 247 24.21 -18.23 -6.15
CA LYS A 247 23.41 -19.38 -5.68
C LYS A 247 22.44 -19.93 -6.74
N GLY A 248 22.23 -19.23 -7.85
CA GLY A 248 21.40 -19.66 -8.97
C GLY A 248 19.97 -19.12 -9.00
N TYR A 249 19.62 -18.17 -8.11
CA TYR A 249 18.31 -17.52 -8.12
C TYR A 249 18.17 -16.52 -9.28
N THR A 250 16.98 -16.36 -9.82
CA THR A 250 16.67 -15.33 -10.83
C THR A 250 16.33 -13.99 -10.17
N THR A 251 16.30 -12.89 -10.95
CA THR A 251 15.99 -11.55 -10.41
C THR A 251 14.62 -11.49 -9.74
N ASP A 252 13.59 -12.10 -10.32
CA ASP A 252 12.26 -12.16 -9.73
C ASP A 252 12.23 -12.98 -8.44
N GLU A 253 13.01 -14.06 -8.31
CA GLU A 253 13.12 -14.85 -7.08
C GLU A 253 13.88 -14.11 -5.96
N VAL A 254 14.93 -13.36 -6.30
CA VAL A 254 15.72 -12.60 -5.31
C VAL A 254 14.91 -11.49 -4.66
N PHE A 255 14.13 -10.76 -5.47
CA PHE A 255 13.30 -9.64 -5.02
C PHE A 255 11.88 -10.07 -4.64
N ASP A 256 11.61 -11.37 -4.47
CA ASP A 256 10.30 -11.85 -4.02
C ASP A 256 10.06 -11.57 -2.53
N GLY A 257 8.86 -11.08 -2.24
CA GLY A 257 8.45 -10.63 -0.90
C GLY A 257 8.95 -9.23 -0.53
N PRO A 258 9.10 -8.93 0.76
CA PRO A 258 9.41 -7.59 1.25
C PRO A 258 10.86 -7.19 1.00
N LEU A 259 11.04 -5.93 0.60
CA LEU A 259 12.36 -5.32 0.53
C LEU A 259 12.91 -5.08 1.95
N LEU A 260 14.00 -5.76 2.28
CA LEU A 260 14.65 -5.72 3.60
C LEU A 260 15.79 -4.69 3.62
N THR A 261 16.17 -4.27 4.83
CA THR A 261 17.20 -3.27 5.08
C THR A 261 18.59 -3.88 5.08
N ASN A 262 18.75 -5.08 5.63
CA ASN A 262 20.06 -5.70 5.89
C ASN A 262 20.54 -6.67 4.80
N GLY A 263 19.77 -6.90 3.74
CA GLY A 263 20.14 -7.80 2.64
C GLY A 263 18.99 -8.74 2.27
N PHE A 264 19.30 -9.85 1.60
CA PHE A 264 18.31 -10.86 1.22
C PHE A 264 18.42 -12.08 2.12
N ILE A 265 17.27 -12.64 2.53
CA ILE A 265 17.22 -13.90 3.29
C ILE A 265 16.79 -15.02 2.34
N ASP A 266 17.59 -16.08 2.29
CA ASP A 266 17.29 -17.27 1.48
C ASP A 266 16.03 -17.97 2.01
N THR A 267 15.00 -18.05 1.17
CA THR A 267 13.69 -18.62 1.53
C THR A 267 13.79 -20.10 1.93
N GLU A 268 14.71 -20.87 1.34
CA GLU A 268 14.88 -22.29 1.67
C GLU A 268 15.61 -22.49 3.00
N GLU A 269 16.55 -21.61 3.34
CA GLU A 269 17.18 -21.58 4.66
C GLU A 269 16.17 -21.17 5.74
N LEU A 270 15.35 -20.17 5.46
CA LEU A 270 14.29 -19.71 6.35
C LEU A 270 13.30 -20.84 6.70
N LYS A 271 12.84 -21.59 5.70
CA LYS A 271 11.94 -22.76 5.90
C LYS A 271 12.61 -23.84 6.78
N LYS A 272 13.91 -24.06 6.63
CA LYS A 272 14.66 -25.03 7.45
C LYS A 272 14.90 -24.55 8.88
N ALA A 273 14.92 -23.25 9.11
CA ALA A 273 15.08 -22.63 10.42
C ALA A 273 13.78 -22.63 11.26
N GLU A 274 12.79 -23.48 10.95
CA GLU A 274 11.59 -23.65 11.78
C GLU A 274 11.95 -24.20 13.18
N LEU A 275 11.08 -23.96 14.18
CA LEU A 275 11.27 -24.53 15.52
C LEU A 275 11.41 -26.06 15.44
N ARG A 276 12.53 -26.57 15.98
CA ARG A 276 12.82 -28.00 15.96
C ARG A 276 11.82 -28.77 16.80
N LYS A 277 11.27 -29.82 16.20
CA LYS A 277 10.39 -30.80 16.88
C LYS A 277 11.17 -31.91 17.58
N GLU A 278 12.41 -32.14 17.14
CA GLU A 278 13.27 -33.17 17.69
C GLU A 278 14.75 -32.83 17.54
N VAL A 279 15.54 -33.34 18.49
CA VAL A 279 17.01 -33.29 18.48
C VAL A 279 17.53 -34.71 18.35
N ARG A 280 18.29 -34.97 17.28
CA ARG A 280 18.80 -36.31 16.96
C ARG A 280 20.28 -36.41 17.34
N LEU A 281 20.63 -37.45 18.08
CA LEU A 281 22.01 -37.70 18.51
C LEU A 281 22.95 -37.88 17.29
N SER A 282 22.46 -38.51 16.22
CA SER A 282 23.22 -38.72 14.97
C SER A 282 23.66 -37.42 14.30
N ASP A 283 22.82 -36.38 14.35
CA ASP A 283 23.12 -35.10 13.72
C ASP A 283 24.19 -34.38 14.54
N VAL A 284 24.06 -34.37 15.88
CA VAL A 284 25.06 -33.81 16.80
C VAL A 284 26.41 -34.52 16.63
N MET A 285 26.42 -35.84 16.51
CA MET A 285 27.64 -36.60 16.22
C MET A 285 28.29 -36.18 14.91
N LYS A 286 27.48 -36.03 13.85
CA LYS A 286 27.97 -35.60 12.54
C LYS A 286 28.56 -34.19 12.59
N ILE A 287 27.92 -33.27 13.32
CA ILE A 287 28.41 -31.91 13.52
C ILE A 287 29.76 -31.93 14.21
N ILE A 288 29.89 -32.62 15.34
CA ILE A 288 31.15 -32.70 16.09
C ILE A 288 32.25 -33.36 15.25
N MET A 289 31.96 -34.46 14.53
CA MET A 289 32.94 -35.15 13.69
C MET A 289 33.42 -34.34 12.48
N ASN A 290 32.64 -33.38 12.00
CA ASN A 290 33.00 -32.53 10.86
C ASN A 290 33.87 -31.33 11.25
N ILE A 291 34.07 -31.08 12.55
CA ILE A 291 34.91 -29.97 13.02
C ILE A 291 36.38 -30.35 12.83
N ASP A 292 37.13 -29.44 12.19
CA ASP A 292 38.55 -29.62 11.95
C ASP A 292 39.31 -29.75 13.29
N GLY A 293 40.19 -30.76 13.38
CA GLY A 293 40.87 -31.14 14.61
C GLY A 293 40.17 -32.20 15.47
N VAL A 294 38.93 -32.60 15.19
CA VAL A 294 38.27 -33.75 15.85
C VAL A 294 38.69 -35.06 15.18
N LYS A 295 39.20 -36.02 15.96
CA LYS A 295 39.63 -37.33 15.46
C LYS A 295 38.54 -38.39 15.55
N LEU A 296 37.90 -38.54 16.72
CA LEU A 296 36.75 -39.42 16.94
C LEU A 296 35.98 -39.06 18.21
N ILE A 297 34.69 -39.41 18.25
CA ILE A 297 33.86 -39.34 19.46
C ILE A 297 33.92 -40.71 20.16
N LYS A 298 34.42 -40.75 21.41
CA LYS A 298 34.53 -41.98 22.20
C LYS A 298 33.18 -42.42 22.77
N ASP A 299 32.41 -41.45 23.27
CA ASP A 299 31.10 -41.67 23.85
C ASP A 299 30.29 -40.36 23.77
N ILE A 300 28.97 -40.47 23.59
CA ILE A 300 28.06 -39.33 23.54
C ILE A 300 26.65 -39.73 23.97
N SER A 301 26.00 -38.86 24.72
CA SER A 301 24.61 -39.01 25.15
C SER A 301 23.86 -37.69 25.09
N VAL A 302 22.55 -37.76 24.89
CA VAL A 302 21.64 -36.60 24.88
C VAL A 302 20.41 -36.90 25.72
N GLY A 303 19.92 -35.90 26.44
CA GLY A 303 18.72 -36.02 27.28
C GLY A 303 18.18 -34.67 27.76
N PHE A 304 17.08 -34.69 28.51
CA PHE A 304 16.54 -33.48 29.13
C PHE A 304 17.35 -33.07 30.36
N CYS A 305 17.39 -31.77 30.64
CA CYS A 305 18.11 -31.24 31.78
C CYS A 305 17.26 -31.21 33.07
N ASP A 306 16.99 -32.38 33.66
CA ASP A 306 16.25 -32.52 34.92
C ASP A 306 17.17 -32.52 36.18
N GLU A 307 16.59 -32.58 37.39
CA GLU A 307 17.33 -32.64 38.66
C GLU A 307 18.17 -33.92 38.78
N ASN A 308 17.67 -35.04 38.25
CA ASN A 308 18.43 -36.27 38.03
C ASN A 308 18.62 -36.43 36.52
N ILE A 309 19.85 -36.33 36.01
CA ILE A 309 20.16 -36.65 34.61
C ILE A 309 19.98 -38.17 34.46
N VAL A 310 18.78 -38.62 34.13
CA VAL A 310 18.57 -40.01 33.73
C VAL A 310 19.15 -40.12 32.32
N GLN A 311 20.38 -40.61 32.22
CA GLN A 311 21.04 -40.98 30.97
C GLN A 311 20.34 -42.18 30.34
N GLU A 312 19.08 -42.02 29.93
CA GLU A 312 18.53 -42.85 28.88
C GLU A 312 19.21 -42.36 27.61
N ASN A 313 20.03 -43.20 26.99
CA ASN A 313 20.75 -42.88 25.75
C ASN A 313 19.73 -42.76 24.60
N LYS A 314 18.96 -41.66 24.61
CA LYS A 314 17.86 -41.42 23.69
C LYS A 314 18.45 -40.96 22.37
N TRP A 315 18.33 -41.80 21.34
CA TRP A 315 18.72 -41.43 19.98
C TRP A 315 17.98 -40.19 19.46
N ILE A 316 16.79 -39.92 20.00
CA ILE A 316 15.91 -38.81 19.64
C ILE A 316 15.33 -38.20 20.92
N VAL A 317 15.42 -36.87 21.04
CA VAL A 317 14.77 -36.09 22.09
C VAL A 317 13.68 -35.23 21.44
N CYS A 318 12.41 -35.49 21.78
CA CYS A 318 11.28 -34.72 21.27
C CYS A 318 11.16 -33.38 22.02
N ILE A 319 10.96 -32.29 21.29
CA ILE A 319 10.77 -30.94 21.84
C ILE A 319 9.27 -30.66 21.90
N ASP A 320 8.83 -30.02 22.98
CA ASP A 320 7.44 -29.61 23.10
C ASP A 320 7.09 -28.59 22.00
N PRO A 321 5.85 -28.57 21.50
CA PRO A 321 5.41 -27.56 20.54
C PRO A 321 5.73 -26.14 21.00
N ASP A 322 6.17 -25.30 20.05
CA ASP A 322 6.48 -23.88 20.26
C ASP A 322 7.58 -23.58 21.31
N LYS A 323 8.42 -24.57 21.64
CA LYS A 323 9.64 -24.35 22.44
C LYS A 323 10.91 -24.45 21.59
N LYS A 324 11.92 -23.66 21.94
CA LYS A 324 13.26 -23.76 21.34
C LYS A 324 14.19 -24.63 22.22
N PRO A 325 14.91 -25.60 21.64
CA PRO A 325 15.90 -26.35 22.40
C PRO A 325 17.13 -25.47 22.68
N VAL A 326 17.63 -25.49 23.91
CA VAL A 326 18.84 -24.75 24.30
C VAL A 326 19.83 -25.66 25.00
N LEU A 327 21.13 -25.43 24.80
CA LEU A 327 22.16 -26.22 25.46
C LEU A 327 22.13 -25.95 26.97
N CYS A 328 22.03 -27.02 27.76
CA CYS A 328 22.00 -26.88 29.21
C CYS A 328 23.39 -26.59 29.78
N LYS A 329 23.47 -25.79 30.85
CA LYS A 329 24.71 -25.54 31.61
C LYS A 329 25.32 -26.78 32.27
N LYS A 330 24.56 -27.87 32.41
CA LYS A 330 25.05 -29.16 32.94
C LYS A 330 25.67 -30.07 31.85
N SER A 331 25.69 -29.62 30.60
CA SER A 331 26.33 -30.35 29.49
C SER A 331 27.82 -30.51 29.77
N THR A 332 28.37 -31.69 29.50
CA THR A 332 29.77 -32.03 29.86
C THR A 332 30.53 -32.50 28.64
N PHE A 333 31.57 -31.77 28.27
CA PHE A 333 32.47 -32.14 27.16
C PHE A 333 33.86 -32.42 27.71
N ASN A 334 34.32 -33.67 27.58
CA ASN A 334 35.67 -34.06 27.97
C ASN A 334 36.53 -34.30 26.73
N PHE A 335 37.77 -33.82 26.76
CA PHE A 335 38.69 -33.90 25.63
C PHE A 335 39.90 -34.76 25.95
N SER A 336 40.38 -35.51 24.97
CA SER A 336 41.63 -36.26 25.08
C SER A 336 42.50 -36.14 23.83
N LYS A 337 43.82 -36.28 24.00
CA LYS A 337 44.78 -36.55 22.92
C LYS A 337 45.28 -37.98 23.09
N GLY A 338 44.60 -38.94 22.44
CA GLY A 338 44.86 -40.37 22.60
C GLY A 338 44.44 -40.88 23.99
N PHE A 339 45.41 -41.13 24.87
CA PHE A 339 45.18 -41.59 26.25
C PHE A 339 45.28 -40.48 27.31
N LEU A 340 45.67 -39.26 26.90
CA LEU A 340 45.86 -38.14 27.81
C LEU A 340 44.58 -37.30 27.91
N PRO A 341 43.93 -37.20 29.08
CA PRO A 341 42.84 -36.24 29.29
C PRO A 341 43.39 -34.81 29.30
N LEU A 342 42.66 -33.88 28.70
CA LEU A 342 43.02 -32.47 28.64
C LEU A 342 42.26 -31.67 29.71
N ASN A 343 42.92 -30.66 30.27
CA ASN A 343 42.28 -29.63 31.07
C ASN A 343 42.25 -28.34 30.26
N LEU A 344 41.06 -27.94 29.81
CA LEU A 344 40.90 -26.76 28.97
C LEU A 344 40.93 -25.47 29.78
N ASN A 345 41.42 -24.39 29.16
CA ASN A 345 41.20 -23.05 29.66
C ASN A 345 39.85 -22.49 29.16
N TYR A 346 38.84 -22.51 30.03
CA TYR A 346 37.49 -22.05 29.70
C TYR A 346 37.42 -20.55 29.35
N ASP A 347 38.26 -19.70 29.94
CA ASP A 347 38.26 -18.26 29.61
C ASP A 347 38.68 -18.04 28.16
N ARG A 348 39.65 -18.82 27.66
CA ARG A 348 40.11 -18.76 26.28
C ARG A 348 39.10 -19.35 25.30
N VAL A 349 38.34 -20.36 25.73
CA VAL A 349 37.21 -20.90 24.96
C VAL A 349 36.13 -19.84 24.77
N ASP A 350 35.80 -19.09 25.83
CA ASP A 350 34.82 -18.01 25.77
C ASP A 350 35.30 -16.87 24.86
N GLU A 351 36.60 -16.53 24.88
CA GLU A 351 37.21 -15.58 23.92
C GLU A 351 37.07 -16.05 22.47
N TYR A 352 37.38 -17.32 22.18
CA TYR A 352 37.23 -17.87 20.82
C TYR A 352 35.77 -17.96 20.38
N LEU A 353 34.86 -18.33 21.29
CA LEU A 353 33.43 -18.36 20.99
C LEU A 353 32.92 -16.95 20.67
N LYS A 354 33.36 -15.95 21.42
CA LYS A 354 33.04 -14.54 21.15
C LYS A 354 33.58 -14.11 19.79
N GLN A 355 34.82 -14.48 19.46
CA GLN A 355 35.42 -14.19 18.16
C GLN A 355 34.62 -14.83 17.02
N LEU A 356 34.23 -16.11 17.14
CA LEU A 356 33.40 -16.78 16.13
C LEU A 356 32.06 -16.08 15.89
N LYS A 357 31.39 -15.63 16.96
CA LYS A 357 30.15 -14.85 16.87
C LYS A 357 30.38 -13.48 16.22
N GLU A 358 31.45 -12.77 16.58
CA GLU A 358 31.81 -11.47 15.99
C GLU A 358 32.17 -11.59 14.50
N ASP A 359 32.92 -12.62 14.12
CA ASP A 359 33.30 -12.90 12.73
C ASP A 359 32.06 -13.26 11.88
N GLU A 360 31.11 -14.02 12.44
CA GLU A 360 29.83 -14.32 11.78
C GLU A 360 29.04 -13.03 11.51
N ILE A 361 28.86 -12.17 12.51
CA ILE A 361 28.16 -10.88 12.37
C ILE A 361 28.86 -9.99 11.34
N ALA A 362 30.19 -9.91 11.38
CA ALA A 362 30.96 -9.11 10.43
C ALA A 362 30.80 -9.60 8.99
N SER A 363 30.75 -10.92 8.79
CA SER A 363 30.56 -11.52 7.45
C SER A 363 29.17 -11.28 6.85
N GLN A 364 28.17 -10.96 7.70
CA GLN A 364 26.80 -10.66 7.29
C GLN A 364 26.57 -9.17 6.98
N GLN A 365 27.54 -8.30 7.22
CA GLN A 365 27.38 -6.87 6.96
C GLN A 365 27.37 -6.61 5.45
N ILE A 366 26.20 -6.19 4.95
CA ILE A 366 25.99 -5.89 3.54
C ILE A 366 25.86 -4.38 3.35
N THR A 367 26.63 -3.84 2.41
CA THR A 367 26.59 -2.42 2.07
C THR A 367 25.33 -2.05 1.26
N ALA A 368 24.99 -0.77 1.20
CA ALA A 368 23.84 -0.29 0.45
C ALA A 368 23.91 -0.66 -1.05
N ASP A 369 25.12 -0.60 -1.63
CA ASP A 369 25.34 -0.83 -3.06
C ASP A 369 25.20 -2.31 -3.45
N GLU A 370 25.49 -3.23 -2.53
CA GLU A 370 25.40 -4.69 -2.72
C GLU A 370 23.95 -5.21 -2.75
N LYS A 371 22.97 -4.35 -2.45
CA LYS A 371 21.53 -4.66 -2.49
C LYS A 371 20.85 -4.29 -3.82
N ILE A 372 21.55 -3.55 -4.68
CA ILE A 372 20.97 -2.96 -5.88
C ILE A 372 21.56 -3.63 -7.12
N LEU A 373 20.68 -3.97 -8.08
CA LEU A 373 21.13 -4.38 -9.41
C LEU A 373 21.73 -3.16 -10.13
N SER A 374 22.97 -3.26 -10.57
CA SER A 374 23.62 -2.19 -11.31
C SER A 374 22.92 -1.97 -12.66
N LEU A 375 22.57 -0.72 -12.94
CA LEU A 375 22.05 -0.32 -14.24
C LEU A 375 23.22 -0.05 -15.20
N PRO A 376 23.05 -0.28 -16.51
CA PRO A 376 24.05 0.09 -17.49
C PRO A 376 24.34 1.60 -17.41
N LYS A 377 25.62 1.95 -17.54
CA LYS A 377 26.06 3.35 -17.57
C LYS A 377 26.25 3.75 -19.02
N GLY A 378 25.41 4.68 -19.49
CA GLY A 378 25.57 5.30 -20.80
C GLY A 378 26.41 6.58 -20.74
N SER A 379 27.04 6.91 -21.86
CA SER A 379 27.73 8.17 -22.11
C SER A 379 26.81 9.08 -22.92
N SER A 380 26.57 10.30 -22.40
CA SER A 380 25.73 11.27 -23.12
C SER A 380 26.40 11.68 -24.43
N ILE A 381 25.72 11.38 -25.54
CA ILE A 381 26.12 11.79 -26.89
C ILE A 381 25.31 13.00 -27.38
N GLY A 382 25.91 13.78 -28.28
CA GLY A 382 25.24 14.88 -28.99
C GLY A 382 24.31 14.40 -30.10
N ALA A 383 23.40 13.47 -29.79
CA ALA A 383 22.56 12.80 -30.80
C ALA A 383 21.77 13.80 -31.67
N GLY A 384 21.34 14.91 -31.07
CA GLY A 384 20.57 15.96 -31.76
C GLY A 384 21.39 17.02 -32.49
N GLU A 385 22.72 17.04 -32.38
CA GLU A 385 23.52 18.11 -33.01
C GLU A 385 23.48 18.02 -34.54
N TYR A 386 23.00 19.07 -35.21
CA TYR A 386 22.88 19.10 -36.66
C TYR A 386 23.61 20.32 -37.26
N THR A 387 24.39 20.09 -38.31
CA THR A 387 25.03 21.12 -39.13
C THR A 387 24.49 21.05 -40.55
N THR A 388 24.30 22.21 -41.19
CA THR A 388 23.74 22.26 -42.55
C THR A 388 24.59 21.51 -43.58
N ILE A 389 23.93 20.74 -44.45
CA ILE A 389 24.58 20.05 -45.57
C ILE A 389 25.18 21.04 -46.59
N GLN A 390 24.74 22.31 -46.56
CA GLN A 390 25.24 23.36 -47.47
C GLN A 390 26.74 23.62 -47.29
N ASN A 391 27.28 23.33 -46.11
CA ASN A 391 28.70 23.49 -45.81
C ASN A 391 29.56 22.35 -46.39
N ASP A 392 28.96 21.21 -46.76
CA ASP A 392 29.67 20.05 -47.32
C ASP A 392 29.76 20.11 -48.85
N PHE A 393 29.09 21.07 -49.49
CA PHE A 393 29.19 21.27 -50.94
C PHE A 393 30.56 21.83 -51.35
N PRO A 394 31.04 21.51 -52.56
CA PRO A 394 32.26 22.13 -53.09
C PRO A 394 32.17 23.66 -53.14
N ASP A 395 33.28 24.34 -52.83
CA ASP A 395 33.35 25.82 -52.77
C ASP A 395 32.87 26.52 -54.04
N THR A 396 32.95 25.86 -55.20
CA THR A 396 32.49 26.38 -56.50
C THR A 396 31.00 26.72 -56.51
N TYR A 397 30.20 26.06 -55.68
CA TYR A 397 28.77 26.37 -55.51
C TYR A 397 28.55 27.70 -54.79
N GLY A 398 29.49 28.12 -53.94
CA GLY A 398 29.47 29.40 -53.21
C GLY A 398 28.37 29.50 -52.14
N ILE A 399 27.92 28.35 -51.62
CA ILE A 399 26.83 28.27 -50.63
C ILE A 399 27.32 27.95 -49.20
N GLY A 400 28.52 27.39 -49.03
CA GLY A 400 29.11 27.13 -47.71
C GLY A 400 29.57 28.41 -46.98
N GLN A 401 30.27 28.23 -45.85
CA GLN A 401 30.65 29.33 -44.94
C GLN A 401 31.50 30.43 -45.59
N GLU A 402 32.44 30.06 -46.45
CA GLU A 402 33.28 31.02 -47.19
C GLU A 402 32.42 31.92 -48.09
N GLY A 403 31.35 31.35 -48.68
CA GLY A 403 30.43 32.04 -49.56
C GLY A 403 31.05 32.48 -50.88
N LEU A 404 30.45 33.48 -51.52
CA LEU A 404 30.94 34.03 -52.78
C LEU A 404 31.94 35.18 -52.55
N ALA A 405 32.93 35.30 -53.45
CA ALA A 405 33.85 36.44 -53.45
C ALA A 405 33.12 37.79 -53.60
N ILE A 406 33.68 38.86 -53.01
CA ILE A 406 33.04 40.19 -52.90
C ILE A 406 32.68 40.79 -54.29
N HIS A 407 33.44 40.44 -55.34
CA HIS A 407 33.32 41.00 -56.69
C HIS A 407 32.42 40.20 -57.66
N VAL A 408 31.66 39.20 -57.21
CA VAL A 408 30.76 38.43 -58.09
C VAL A 408 29.53 39.23 -58.53
N THR A 409 28.96 38.87 -59.69
CA THR A 409 27.75 39.51 -60.23
C THR A 409 26.52 39.29 -59.35
N ASN A 410 25.57 40.23 -59.36
CA ASN A 410 24.30 40.09 -58.63
C ASN A 410 23.50 38.86 -59.08
N GLU A 411 23.60 38.49 -60.36
CA GLU A 411 23.00 37.25 -60.88
C GLU A 411 23.59 36.01 -60.21
N ARG A 412 24.91 35.94 -60.02
CA ARG A 412 25.55 34.81 -59.32
C ARG A 412 25.15 34.75 -57.85
N LYS A 413 25.05 35.92 -57.19
CA LYS A 413 24.54 36.01 -55.81
C LYS A 413 23.10 35.49 -55.71
N ALA A 414 22.22 35.90 -56.63
CA ALA A 414 20.84 35.45 -56.68
C ALA A 414 20.72 33.93 -56.90
N LYS A 415 21.50 33.36 -57.83
CA LYS A 415 21.52 31.90 -58.07
C LYS A 415 22.01 31.10 -56.86
N ALA A 416 23.02 31.59 -56.14
CA ALA A 416 23.49 30.95 -54.91
C ALA A 416 22.41 31.01 -53.82
N LYS A 417 21.76 32.16 -53.63
CA LYS A 417 20.62 32.29 -52.69
C LYS A 417 19.47 31.35 -53.04
N GLN A 418 19.15 31.21 -54.32
CA GLN A 418 18.10 30.28 -54.77
C GLN A 418 18.44 28.83 -54.41
N LEU A 419 19.71 28.41 -54.60
CA LEU A 419 20.15 27.07 -54.21
C LEU A 419 20.16 26.88 -52.70
N LYS A 420 20.62 27.88 -51.93
CA LYS A 420 20.54 27.85 -50.46
C LYS A 420 19.10 27.64 -50.00
N ALA A 421 18.16 28.44 -50.51
CA ALA A 421 16.74 28.32 -50.18
C ALA A 421 16.16 26.95 -50.53
N TYR A 422 16.57 26.36 -51.66
CA TYR A 422 16.16 25.01 -52.04
C TYR A 422 16.69 23.94 -51.06
N LEU A 423 17.95 24.05 -50.64
CA LEU A 423 18.58 23.09 -49.72
C LEU A 423 18.08 23.23 -48.28
N THR A 424 17.71 24.44 -47.85
CA THR A 424 17.13 24.69 -46.51
C THR A 424 15.92 23.81 -46.22
N PHE A 425 15.12 23.45 -47.23
CA PHE A 425 14.00 22.51 -47.07
C PHE A 425 14.47 21.13 -46.58
N PHE A 426 15.54 20.59 -47.18
CA PHE A 426 16.11 19.31 -46.76
C PHE A 426 16.84 19.41 -45.42
N ASP A 427 17.53 20.53 -45.19
CA ASP A 427 18.18 20.80 -43.90
C ASP A 427 17.18 20.77 -42.75
N GLN A 428 16.00 21.38 -42.88
CA GLN A 428 15.00 21.38 -41.82
C GLN A 428 14.45 19.97 -41.55
N ILE A 429 14.25 19.17 -42.61
CA ILE A 429 13.81 17.77 -42.47
C ILE A 429 14.85 16.97 -41.69
N LEU A 430 16.13 17.09 -42.04
CA LEU A 430 17.22 16.40 -41.35
C LEU A 430 17.33 16.88 -39.90
N ALA A 431 17.35 18.19 -39.66
CA ALA A 431 17.37 18.78 -38.33
C ALA A 431 16.24 18.25 -37.43
N THR A 432 15.05 18.05 -38.00
CA THR A 432 13.89 17.43 -37.33
C THR A 432 14.18 15.98 -36.91
N TYR A 433 14.73 15.14 -37.81
CA TYR A 433 15.07 13.75 -37.46
C TYR A 433 16.13 13.64 -36.36
N PHE A 434 17.19 14.46 -36.42
CA PHE A 434 18.20 14.50 -35.36
C PHE A 434 17.59 14.96 -34.02
N LYS A 435 16.70 15.95 -34.04
CA LYS A 435 16.00 16.39 -32.83
C LYS A 435 15.09 15.30 -32.26
N HIS A 436 14.33 14.60 -33.11
CA HIS A 436 13.53 13.45 -32.67
C HIS A 436 14.37 12.37 -31.98
N LEU A 437 15.55 12.05 -32.54
CA LEU A 437 16.46 11.08 -31.95
C LEU A 437 16.90 11.49 -30.54
N SER A 438 17.16 12.79 -30.31
CA SER A 438 17.55 13.27 -28.98
C SER A 438 16.44 13.23 -27.93
N GLU A 439 15.17 13.22 -28.36
CA GLU A 439 14.00 13.25 -27.48
C GLU A 439 13.41 11.86 -27.16
N VAL A 440 13.99 10.78 -27.70
CA VAL A 440 13.58 9.40 -27.40
C VAL A 440 13.57 9.12 -25.89
N LYS A 441 14.59 9.62 -25.17
CA LYS A 441 14.70 9.51 -23.70
C LYS A 441 13.58 10.21 -22.95
N THR A 442 13.07 11.31 -23.50
CA THR A 442 11.96 12.08 -22.94
C THR A 442 10.64 11.36 -23.19
N LEU A 443 10.43 10.87 -24.42
CA LEU A 443 9.21 10.18 -24.84
C LEU A 443 8.97 8.86 -24.11
N LEU A 444 10.02 8.08 -23.89
CA LEU A 444 9.95 6.77 -23.23
C LEU A 444 10.02 6.84 -21.70
N SER A 445 10.18 8.04 -21.13
CA SER A 445 10.23 8.23 -19.69
C SER A 445 8.87 7.98 -19.03
N VAL A 446 8.89 7.23 -17.92
CA VAL A 446 7.73 6.97 -17.07
C VAL A 446 7.28 8.25 -16.33
N SER A 447 8.21 9.17 -16.06
CA SER A 447 7.97 10.40 -15.29
C SER A 447 8.07 11.68 -16.14
N GLY A 448 7.93 11.57 -17.47
CA GLY A 448 8.06 12.70 -18.38
C GLY A 448 6.97 13.76 -18.18
N GLN A 449 7.36 15.04 -18.20
CA GLN A 449 6.44 16.20 -18.24
C GLN A 449 6.17 16.66 -19.68
N GLU A 450 6.92 16.15 -20.65
CA GLU A 450 6.79 16.54 -22.04
C GLU A 450 5.53 15.92 -22.64
N THR A 451 4.61 16.78 -23.04
CA THR A 451 3.38 16.38 -23.69
C THR A 451 3.58 16.26 -25.20
N ARG A 452 4.57 16.93 -25.79
CA ARG A 452 4.83 16.92 -27.23
C ARG A 452 5.30 15.56 -27.74
N THR A 453 4.95 15.26 -28.99
CA THR A 453 5.38 14.00 -29.64
C THR A 453 6.20 14.21 -30.91
N PHE A 454 6.15 15.41 -31.49
CA PHE A 454 7.06 15.85 -32.54
C PHE A 454 7.94 16.97 -32.03
N PHE A 455 9.16 17.02 -32.56
CA PHE A 455 10.19 17.95 -32.15
C PHE A 455 11.01 18.38 -33.36
N THR A 456 11.38 19.65 -33.41
CA THR A 456 12.32 20.15 -34.40
C THR A 456 13.29 21.12 -33.75
N GLN A 457 14.32 21.49 -34.50
CA GLN A 457 15.31 22.46 -34.07
C GLN A 457 15.61 23.43 -35.20
N ALA A 458 16.02 24.63 -34.83
CA ALA A 458 16.46 25.62 -35.80
C ALA A 458 17.71 25.14 -36.55
N VAL A 459 17.73 25.28 -37.87
CA VAL A 459 18.92 24.99 -38.68
C VAL A 459 19.96 26.09 -38.42
N LYS A 460 21.17 25.68 -38.06
CA LYS A 460 22.28 26.58 -37.73
C LYS A 460 23.31 26.62 -38.86
N ASP A 461 24.21 27.61 -38.78
CA ASP A 461 25.40 27.74 -39.64
C ASP A 461 25.13 28.02 -41.14
N ILE A 462 23.95 28.56 -41.48
CA ILE A 462 23.65 29.08 -42.81
C ILE A 462 23.96 30.58 -42.86
N LYS A 463 24.95 30.96 -43.66
CA LYS A 463 25.32 32.38 -43.88
C LYS A 463 24.20 33.12 -44.63
N ASP A 464 23.87 34.32 -44.13
CA ASP A 464 22.80 35.21 -44.65
C ASP A 464 21.39 34.58 -44.59
N PHE A 465 21.12 33.74 -43.58
CA PHE A 465 19.83 33.03 -43.46
C PHE A 465 18.61 33.95 -43.34
N ASP A 466 18.73 35.08 -42.64
CA ASP A 466 17.66 36.07 -42.48
C ASP A 466 17.22 36.69 -43.83
N GLU A 467 18.07 36.62 -44.86
CA GLU A 467 17.73 37.05 -46.22
C GLU A 467 16.98 35.98 -47.03
N LEU A 468 16.89 34.74 -46.52
CA LEU A 468 16.26 33.59 -47.19
C LEU A 468 14.87 33.29 -46.62
N VAL A 469 14.70 33.36 -45.29
CA VAL A 469 13.45 33.03 -44.59
C VAL A 469 13.12 34.14 -43.61
N SER A 470 11.92 34.72 -43.75
CA SER A 470 11.36 35.67 -42.78
C SER A 470 10.58 34.94 -41.70
N GLU A 471 10.51 35.51 -40.49
CA GLU A 471 9.66 35.00 -39.38
C GLU A 471 10.04 33.58 -38.92
N TYR A 472 11.32 33.24 -38.96
CA TYR A 472 11.84 31.94 -38.52
C TYR A 472 12.42 32.04 -37.09
N PRO A 473 11.85 31.34 -36.09
CA PRO A 473 12.38 31.33 -34.72
C PRO A 473 13.73 30.60 -34.64
N GLN A 474 14.85 31.34 -34.72
CA GLN A 474 16.20 30.75 -34.67
C GLN A 474 16.66 30.36 -33.25
N SER A 475 16.12 31.03 -32.24
CA SER A 475 16.53 30.88 -30.84
C SER A 475 15.55 30.08 -29.98
N ASP A 476 14.40 29.70 -30.55
CA ASP A 476 13.32 29.02 -29.83
C ASP A 476 12.83 27.81 -30.65
N ASP A 477 13.40 26.65 -30.34
CA ASP A 477 13.04 25.37 -30.96
C ASP A 477 11.59 24.96 -30.64
N ASP A 478 11.04 25.41 -29.52
CA ASP A 478 9.68 25.08 -29.09
C ASP A 478 8.66 25.88 -29.91
N GLU A 479 8.90 27.18 -30.09
CA GLU A 479 8.12 28.03 -31.00
C GLU A 479 8.18 27.51 -32.44
N LEU A 480 9.37 27.14 -32.93
CA LEU A 480 9.54 26.56 -34.26
C LEU A 480 8.79 25.23 -34.41
N THR A 481 8.82 24.37 -33.39
CA THR A 481 8.07 23.11 -33.38
C THR A 481 6.57 23.38 -33.48
N LYS A 482 6.05 24.36 -32.73
CA LYS A 482 4.64 24.76 -32.81
C LYS A 482 4.29 25.26 -34.21
N LEU A 483 5.11 26.15 -34.76
CA LEU A 483 4.89 26.73 -36.09
C LEU A 483 4.81 25.65 -37.19
N LEU A 484 5.71 24.66 -37.16
CA LEU A 484 5.80 23.65 -38.22
C LEU A 484 4.86 22.45 -38.03
N PHE A 485 4.63 22.01 -36.79
CA PHE A 485 3.97 20.72 -36.52
C PHE A 485 2.62 20.82 -35.81
N ASN A 486 2.25 21.94 -35.20
CA ASN A 486 1.02 22.00 -34.36
C ASN A 486 -0.26 21.65 -35.14
N GLN A 487 -0.32 21.95 -36.44
CA GLN A 487 -1.44 21.60 -37.31
C GLN A 487 -1.48 20.11 -37.71
N PHE A 488 -0.34 19.42 -37.65
CA PHE A 488 -0.18 18.03 -38.09
C PHE A 488 0.01 17.04 -36.93
N ASP A 489 0.31 17.53 -35.71
CA ASP A 489 0.51 16.68 -34.54
C ASP A 489 -0.83 16.36 -33.86
N ASN A 490 -1.35 15.15 -34.09
CA ASN A 490 -2.35 14.56 -33.18
C ASN A 490 -1.65 14.05 -31.92
N ASN A 491 -1.20 15.01 -31.11
CA ASN A 491 -0.38 14.79 -29.94
C ASN A 491 -0.99 13.75 -28.98
N VAL A 492 -2.28 13.93 -28.69
CA VAL A 492 -3.01 13.13 -27.70
C VAL A 492 -3.09 11.67 -28.12
N GLU A 493 -3.41 11.39 -29.39
CA GLU A 493 -3.51 10.03 -29.91
C GLU A 493 -2.15 9.31 -29.88
N ARG A 494 -1.08 9.99 -30.31
CA ARG A 494 0.25 9.40 -30.32
C ARG A 494 0.78 9.18 -28.90
N ARG A 495 0.60 10.17 -28.02
CA ARG A 495 1.01 10.06 -26.62
C ARG A 495 0.25 8.94 -25.92
N ASN A 496 -1.05 8.78 -26.21
CA ASN A 496 -1.83 7.66 -25.71
C ASN A 496 -1.24 6.30 -26.14
N SER A 497 -0.82 6.17 -27.40
CA SER A 497 -0.19 4.93 -27.92
C SER A 497 1.14 4.62 -27.23
N ILE A 498 1.94 5.65 -26.92
CA ILE A 498 3.20 5.50 -26.17
C ILE A 498 2.90 5.03 -24.74
N LEU A 499 1.94 5.65 -24.06
CA LEU A 499 1.56 5.25 -22.69
C LEU A 499 0.99 3.83 -22.66
N ASP A 500 0.19 3.44 -23.65
CA ASP A 500 -0.32 2.06 -23.76
C ASP A 500 0.82 1.05 -23.92
N HIS A 501 1.88 1.39 -24.68
CA HIS A 501 3.08 0.58 -24.77
C HIS A 501 3.83 0.47 -23.42
N LEU A 502 3.96 1.57 -22.68
CA LEU A 502 4.62 1.59 -21.37
C LEU A 502 3.84 0.81 -20.31
N LEU A 503 2.51 0.99 -20.26
CA LEU A 503 1.62 0.24 -19.35
C LEU A 503 1.60 -1.25 -19.65
N ALA A 504 1.69 -1.64 -20.93
CA ALA A 504 1.73 -3.04 -21.34
C ALA A 504 2.94 -3.81 -20.77
N ARG A 505 4.06 -3.13 -20.45
CA ARG A 505 5.22 -3.74 -19.77
C ARG A 505 4.88 -4.26 -18.38
N PHE A 506 3.84 -3.70 -17.77
CA PHE A 506 3.30 -4.09 -16.47
C PHE A 506 2.04 -4.95 -16.57
N ALA A 507 1.67 -5.37 -17.78
CA ALA A 507 0.44 -6.10 -18.10
C ALA A 507 -0.87 -5.34 -17.77
N GLU A 508 -0.82 -4.01 -17.68
CA GLU A 508 -1.96 -3.17 -17.34
C GLU A 508 -2.70 -2.67 -18.60
N ARG A 509 -4.02 -2.51 -18.52
CA ARG A 509 -4.88 -2.11 -19.66
C ARG A 509 -5.98 -1.13 -19.25
N PHE A 510 -6.16 -0.07 -20.03
CA PHE A 510 -7.13 1.00 -19.78
C PHE A 510 -8.28 1.06 -20.80
N GLY A 511 -8.44 0.03 -21.63
CA GLY A 511 -9.41 0.01 -22.73
C GLY A 511 -10.86 0.23 -22.27
N GLU A 512 -11.32 -0.52 -21.28
CA GLU A 512 -12.69 -0.40 -20.75
C GLU A 512 -12.93 0.95 -20.08
N TYR A 513 -11.98 1.43 -19.27
CA TYR A 513 -12.04 2.76 -18.68
C TYR A 513 -12.16 3.86 -19.75
N THR A 514 -11.32 3.79 -20.78
CA THR A 514 -11.33 4.75 -21.90
C THR A 514 -12.69 4.77 -22.60
N PHE A 515 -13.26 3.59 -22.85
CA PHE A 515 -14.56 3.47 -23.50
C PHE A 515 -15.68 4.09 -22.67
N ILE A 516 -15.73 3.79 -21.37
CA ILE A 516 -16.76 4.34 -20.47
C ILE A 516 -16.60 5.86 -20.33
N MET A 517 -15.38 6.36 -20.19
CA MET A 517 -15.15 7.80 -20.14
C MET A 517 -15.62 8.49 -21.41
N LYS A 518 -15.31 7.94 -22.59
CA LYS A 518 -15.83 8.46 -23.87
C LYS A 518 -17.35 8.45 -23.95
N ALA A 519 -18.00 7.42 -23.42
CA ALA A 519 -19.46 7.34 -23.38
C ALA A 519 -20.07 8.42 -22.47
N LEU A 520 -19.44 8.74 -21.34
CA LEU A 520 -19.93 9.70 -20.36
C LEU A 520 -19.70 11.17 -20.74
N TYR A 521 -18.57 11.45 -21.40
CA TYR A 521 -18.02 12.80 -21.56
C TYR A 521 -17.64 13.13 -23.01
N GLY A 522 -17.83 12.23 -23.97
CA GLY A 522 -17.52 12.46 -25.38
C GLY A 522 -16.02 12.38 -25.72
N THR A 523 -15.63 12.91 -26.88
CA THR A 523 -14.25 12.81 -27.40
C THR A 523 -13.24 13.73 -26.68
N ALA A 524 -13.71 14.71 -25.91
CA ALA A 524 -12.85 15.58 -25.10
C ALA A 524 -12.16 14.86 -23.92
N THR A 525 -12.50 13.60 -23.65
CA THR A 525 -11.90 12.83 -22.55
C THR A 525 -10.49 12.35 -22.79
N ASP A 526 -9.99 12.40 -24.03
CA ASP A 526 -8.70 11.80 -24.34
C ASP A 526 -7.58 12.43 -23.48
N GLU A 527 -7.64 13.73 -23.20
CA GLU A 527 -6.73 14.43 -22.26
C GLU A 527 -6.85 13.93 -20.81
N ILE A 528 -8.07 13.70 -20.34
CA ILE A 528 -8.34 13.21 -18.97
C ILE A 528 -7.85 11.77 -18.82
N VAL A 529 -8.11 10.93 -19.83
CA VAL A 529 -7.64 9.54 -19.86
C VAL A 529 -6.11 9.50 -19.89
N LEU A 530 -5.48 10.37 -20.69
CA LEU A 530 -4.03 10.49 -20.76
C LEU A 530 -3.44 10.83 -19.40
N SER A 531 -3.96 11.87 -18.74
CA SER A 531 -3.50 12.28 -17.40
C SER A 531 -3.68 11.17 -16.37
N ASN A 532 -4.78 10.42 -16.42
CA ASN A 532 -5.01 9.28 -15.53
C ASN A 532 -4.02 8.13 -15.78
N LYS A 533 -3.67 7.85 -17.04
CA LYS A 533 -2.65 6.85 -17.40
C LYS A 533 -1.27 7.26 -16.88
N GLU A 534 -0.91 8.53 -17.02
CA GLU A 534 0.36 9.07 -16.51
C GLU A 534 0.41 9.00 -14.98
N ALA A 535 -0.67 9.38 -14.29
CA ALA A 535 -0.77 9.28 -12.84
C ALA A 535 -0.67 7.81 -12.36
N PHE A 536 -1.35 6.88 -13.05
CA PHE A 536 -1.26 5.46 -12.75
C PHE A 536 0.16 4.92 -12.95
N LEU A 537 0.80 5.26 -14.08
CA LEU A 537 2.14 4.81 -14.41
C LEU A 537 3.15 5.36 -13.40
N LYS A 538 3.04 6.64 -13.01
CA LYS A 538 3.91 7.32 -12.04
C LYS A 538 3.79 6.76 -10.61
N ASP A 539 2.59 6.34 -10.21
CA ASP A 539 2.35 5.78 -8.89
C ASP A 539 2.49 4.25 -8.85
N TYR A 540 2.85 3.62 -9.99
CA TYR A 540 2.84 2.17 -10.16
C TYR A 540 3.65 1.42 -9.10
N LYS A 541 4.81 1.95 -8.69
CA LYS A 541 5.64 1.38 -7.61
C LYS A 541 4.87 1.18 -6.29
N VAL A 542 3.94 2.10 -5.98
CA VAL A 542 3.13 2.06 -4.75
C VAL A 542 1.91 1.18 -4.95
N ILE A 543 1.14 1.43 -6.02
CA ILE A 543 -0.13 0.72 -6.26
C ILE A 543 0.07 -0.75 -6.67
N SER A 544 1.27 -1.14 -7.11
CA SER A 544 1.60 -2.54 -7.37
C SER A 544 2.09 -3.28 -6.11
N SER A 545 2.98 -2.68 -5.31
CA SER A 545 3.60 -3.35 -4.15
C SER A 545 2.70 -3.37 -2.91
N GLU A 546 1.82 -2.36 -2.74
CA GLU A 546 1.00 -2.19 -1.54
C GLU A 546 -0.42 -2.78 -1.65
N ARG A 547 -0.75 -3.55 -2.70
CA ARG A 547 -2.13 -4.01 -3.01
C ARG A 547 -2.90 -4.57 -1.80
N GLY A 548 -2.27 -5.46 -1.03
CA GLY A 548 -2.88 -6.13 0.12
C GLY A 548 -2.82 -5.33 1.43
N VAL A 549 -2.10 -4.19 1.46
CA VAL A 549 -1.82 -3.45 2.69
C VAL A 549 -3.04 -2.65 3.13
N ALA A 550 -3.40 -2.84 4.40
CA ALA A 550 -4.38 -2.05 5.10
C ALA A 550 -3.80 -0.72 5.60
N PHE A 551 -4.68 0.23 5.92
CA PHE A 551 -4.20 1.48 6.51
C PHE A 551 -3.64 1.24 7.92
N ASN A 552 -2.67 2.06 8.30
CA ASN A 552 -2.04 1.97 9.62
C ASN A 552 -2.82 2.82 10.61
N TYR A 553 -3.54 2.21 11.55
CA TYR A 553 -4.24 2.96 12.61
C TYR A 553 -3.42 3.08 13.90
N TYR A 554 -2.34 2.34 14.06
CA TYR A 554 -1.66 2.18 15.35
C TYR A 554 -0.77 3.39 15.66
N LYS A 555 -1.04 4.04 16.80
CA LYS A 555 -0.29 5.19 17.35
C LYS A 555 -0.04 6.30 16.31
N GLN A 556 -1.03 6.57 15.48
CA GLN A 556 -0.99 7.64 14.50
C GLN A 556 -1.44 8.97 15.10
N LEU A 557 -0.84 10.06 14.61
CA LEU A 557 -1.34 11.42 14.81
C LEU A 557 -2.69 11.59 14.09
N GLN A 558 -3.53 12.52 14.56
CA GLN A 558 -4.86 12.74 13.98
C GLN A 558 -4.82 13.14 12.49
N GLU A 559 -3.80 13.91 12.08
CA GLU A 559 -3.52 14.27 10.67
C GLU A 559 -3.18 13.07 9.78
N ASN A 560 -2.76 11.95 10.38
CA ASN A 560 -2.51 10.69 9.67
C ASN A 560 -3.73 9.76 9.68
N LEU A 561 -4.88 10.20 10.21
CA LEU A 561 -6.10 9.39 10.28
C LEU A 561 -7.25 9.96 9.47
N TRP A 562 -7.29 11.28 9.29
CA TRP A 562 -8.28 12.01 8.51
C TRP A 562 -7.60 13.12 7.70
N ASP A 563 -8.16 13.44 6.54
CA ASP A 563 -7.56 14.32 5.52
C ASP A 563 -6.17 13.85 5.05
N THR A 564 -6.03 12.53 4.91
CA THR A 564 -4.73 11.84 4.84
C THR A 564 -4.62 10.84 3.68
N ASN A 565 -3.38 10.58 3.27
CA ASN A 565 -3.02 9.51 2.32
C ASN A 565 -2.76 8.15 3.01
N ASN A 566 -2.89 8.08 4.34
CA ASN A 566 -2.85 6.81 5.09
C ASN A 566 -4.15 6.03 4.90
N VAL A 567 -4.28 5.48 3.70
CA VAL A 567 -5.38 4.63 3.24
C VAL A 567 -4.82 3.30 2.75
N SER A 568 -5.67 2.28 2.61
CA SER A 568 -5.23 0.97 2.10
C SER A 568 -4.60 1.08 0.71
N GLY A 569 -3.62 0.23 0.39
CA GLY A 569 -3.04 0.21 -0.94
C GLY A 569 -4.05 -0.20 -2.01
N PHE A 570 -5.01 -1.07 -1.66
CA PHE A 570 -6.21 -1.33 -2.46
C PHE A 570 -6.96 -0.04 -2.83
N GLN A 571 -7.21 0.84 -1.85
CA GLN A 571 -7.91 2.11 -2.10
C GLN A 571 -7.13 3.02 -3.06
N LYS A 572 -5.80 3.11 -2.91
CA LYS A 572 -4.95 3.88 -3.83
C LYS A 572 -5.00 3.31 -5.25
N ARG A 573 -4.97 1.98 -5.38
CA ARG A 573 -5.02 1.29 -6.68
C ARG A 573 -6.36 1.51 -7.38
N ILE A 574 -7.48 1.32 -6.68
CA ILE A 574 -8.82 1.62 -7.23
C ILE A 574 -8.93 3.09 -7.61
N ALA A 575 -8.41 4.01 -6.81
CA ALA A 575 -8.40 5.42 -7.14
C ALA A 575 -7.72 5.70 -8.48
N ARG A 576 -6.54 5.13 -8.74
CA ARG A 576 -5.84 5.32 -10.02
C ARG A 576 -6.50 4.61 -11.20
N LEU A 577 -6.99 3.38 -11.02
CA LEU A 577 -7.73 2.66 -12.07
C LEU A 577 -9.00 3.39 -12.48
N MET A 578 -9.68 4.01 -11.51
CA MET A 578 -10.90 4.78 -11.73
C MET A 578 -10.64 6.26 -11.98
N GLY A 579 -9.40 6.74 -12.13
CA GLY A 579 -9.14 8.17 -12.34
C GLY A 579 -9.69 9.11 -11.25
N ILE A 580 -9.75 8.65 -10.01
CA ILE A 580 -10.04 9.49 -8.84
C ILE A 580 -8.77 10.28 -8.51
N ALA A 581 -8.81 11.59 -8.71
CA ALA A 581 -7.64 12.46 -8.54
C ALA A 581 -7.17 12.57 -7.08
N ASN A 582 -8.10 12.54 -6.11
CA ASN A 582 -7.81 12.68 -4.68
C ASN A 582 -8.20 11.42 -3.90
N GLU A 583 -7.21 10.56 -3.64
CA GLU A 583 -7.36 9.31 -2.91
C GLU A 583 -7.47 9.47 -1.38
N LYS A 584 -7.32 10.70 -0.85
CA LYS A 584 -7.31 10.94 0.60
C LYS A 584 -8.63 10.54 1.24
N ARG A 585 -8.54 9.94 2.43
CA ARG A 585 -9.67 9.83 3.34
C ARG A 585 -10.00 11.22 3.89
N ARG A 586 -11.14 11.77 3.51
CA ARG A 586 -11.63 13.11 3.85
C ARG A 586 -13.14 13.14 3.82
N HIS A 587 -13.77 14.24 4.23
CA HIS A 587 -15.19 14.45 3.98
C HIS A 587 -15.44 14.64 2.48
N LEU A 588 -16.27 13.76 1.89
CA LEU A 588 -16.72 13.85 0.51
C LEU A 588 -17.99 14.69 0.40
N THR A 589 -18.78 14.76 1.48
CA THR A 589 -20.05 15.53 1.54
C THR A 589 -19.86 17.05 1.54
N GLU A 590 -18.70 17.53 1.99
CA GLU A 590 -18.33 18.95 2.01
C GLU A 590 -17.63 19.31 0.69
N THR A 591 -18.35 19.99 -0.21
CA THR A 591 -17.87 20.26 -1.57
C THR A 591 -17.89 21.75 -1.91
N ASN A 592 -17.24 22.13 -3.02
CA ASN A 592 -17.22 23.51 -3.51
C ASN A 592 -18.53 23.93 -4.22
N VAL A 593 -19.61 23.15 -4.05
CA VAL A 593 -20.93 23.41 -4.63
C VAL A 593 -21.90 23.81 -3.53
N ASP A 594 -22.50 24.98 -3.67
CA ASP A 594 -23.65 25.37 -2.85
C ASP A 594 -24.94 25.24 -3.66
N ILE A 595 -25.95 24.60 -3.07
CA ILE A 595 -27.34 24.66 -3.56
C ILE A 595 -28.18 25.32 -2.48
N TYR A 596 -28.72 26.49 -2.78
CA TYR A 596 -29.33 27.38 -1.80
C TYR A 596 -30.69 27.90 -2.26
N GLU A 597 -31.53 28.25 -1.30
CA GLU A 597 -32.80 28.93 -1.55
C GLU A 597 -32.55 30.41 -1.84
N VAL A 598 -33.26 30.97 -2.83
CA VAL A 598 -33.05 32.37 -3.24
C VAL A 598 -33.42 33.35 -2.13
N THR A 599 -34.41 32.99 -1.33
CA THR A 599 -34.84 33.68 -0.12
C THR A 599 -35.23 32.63 0.91
N GLU A 600 -34.97 32.85 2.21
CA GLU A 600 -35.35 31.89 3.26
C GLU A 600 -36.86 31.56 3.17
N GLY A 601 -37.19 30.30 2.89
CA GLY A 601 -38.57 29.84 2.74
C GLY A 601 -39.19 29.98 1.35
N SER A 602 -38.40 30.29 0.31
CA SER A 602 -38.88 30.17 -1.08
C SER A 602 -38.78 28.74 -1.60
N ASP A 603 -39.80 28.27 -2.32
CA ASP A 603 -39.81 26.99 -3.05
C ASP A 603 -38.92 26.99 -4.31
N THR A 604 -37.90 27.85 -4.35
CA THR A 604 -37.00 27.98 -5.49
C THR A 604 -35.53 27.93 -5.09
N TYR A 605 -34.75 27.20 -5.88
CA TYR A 605 -33.37 26.86 -5.60
C TYR A 605 -32.44 27.39 -6.70
N ARG A 606 -31.21 27.73 -6.32
CA ARG A 606 -30.11 28.04 -7.24
C ARG A 606 -28.85 27.32 -6.81
N TRP A 607 -27.94 27.11 -7.76
CA TRP A 607 -26.63 26.54 -7.50
C TRP A 607 -25.52 27.55 -7.80
N ARG A 608 -24.39 27.42 -7.11
CA ARG A 608 -23.12 28.09 -7.44
C ARG A 608 -21.94 27.16 -7.18
N LEU A 609 -20.95 27.23 -8.06
CA LEU A 609 -19.68 26.52 -7.95
C LEU A 609 -18.60 27.50 -7.49
N LYS A 610 -17.76 27.06 -6.57
CA LYS A 610 -16.63 27.83 -6.04
C LYS A 610 -15.30 27.13 -6.31
N ASP A 611 -14.21 27.89 -6.20
CA ASP A 611 -12.86 27.33 -6.08
C ASP A 611 -12.56 26.92 -4.63
N ASN A 612 -11.33 26.50 -4.36
CA ASN A 612 -10.85 26.10 -3.03
C ASN A 612 -10.70 27.29 -2.06
N ASP A 613 -10.60 28.52 -2.57
CA ASP A 613 -10.52 29.76 -1.77
C ASP A 613 -11.92 30.35 -1.46
N GLY A 614 -12.98 29.75 -2.03
CA GLY A 614 -14.36 30.15 -1.85
C GLY A 614 -14.86 31.22 -2.84
N ASN A 615 -14.07 31.58 -3.86
CA ASN A 615 -14.50 32.49 -4.92
C ASN A 615 -15.49 31.80 -5.85
N ILE A 616 -16.52 32.51 -6.29
CA ILE A 616 -17.56 31.97 -7.18
C ILE A 616 -17.01 31.89 -8.61
N LEU A 617 -17.03 30.69 -9.18
CA LEU A 617 -16.59 30.40 -10.55
C LEU A 617 -17.75 30.39 -11.54
N LEU A 618 -18.88 29.77 -11.15
CA LEU A 618 -20.07 29.64 -11.98
C LEU A 618 -21.32 29.71 -11.11
N SER A 619 -22.41 30.17 -11.70
CA SER A 619 -23.72 30.22 -11.03
C SER A 619 -24.84 29.94 -12.01
N ALA A 620 -25.92 29.36 -11.49
CA ALA A 620 -27.16 29.12 -12.21
C ALA A 620 -27.71 30.41 -12.83
N THR A 621 -28.36 30.32 -13.98
CA THR A 621 -29.05 31.45 -14.61
C THR A 621 -30.51 31.58 -14.17
N GLU A 622 -31.17 30.46 -13.84
CA GLU A 622 -32.58 30.41 -13.45
C GLU A 622 -32.79 29.96 -12.01
N ASN A 623 -34.07 29.94 -11.60
CA ASN A 623 -34.56 29.47 -10.31
C ASN A 623 -35.29 28.13 -10.51
N TYR A 624 -34.85 27.07 -9.84
CA TYR A 624 -35.44 25.73 -10.00
C TYR A 624 -36.46 25.44 -8.91
N ALA A 625 -37.58 24.82 -9.27
CA ALA A 625 -38.62 24.42 -8.30
C ALA A 625 -38.18 23.27 -7.38
N LYS A 626 -37.11 22.53 -7.74
CA LYS A 626 -36.59 21.39 -6.96
C LYS A 626 -35.07 21.41 -6.99
N LYS A 627 -34.44 21.02 -5.86
CA LYS A 627 -32.98 20.83 -5.77
C LYS A 627 -32.45 19.88 -6.85
N ALA A 628 -33.20 18.83 -7.21
CA ALA A 628 -32.80 17.87 -8.24
C ALA A 628 -32.55 18.52 -9.62
N PHE A 629 -33.42 19.44 -10.06
CA PHE A 629 -33.24 20.13 -11.35
C PHE A 629 -32.04 21.08 -11.33
N ALA A 630 -31.80 21.75 -10.19
CA ALA A 630 -30.59 22.56 -10.01
C ALA A 630 -29.31 21.71 -10.09
N ILE A 631 -29.33 20.49 -9.54
CA ILE A 631 -28.20 19.55 -9.61
C ILE A 631 -27.97 19.05 -11.04
N GLU A 632 -29.04 18.70 -11.76
CA GLU A 632 -28.94 18.24 -13.15
C GLU A 632 -28.29 19.31 -14.05
N GLU A 633 -28.73 20.56 -13.94
CA GLU A 633 -28.12 21.65 -14.72
C GLU A 633 -26.69 21.96 -14.29
N LEU A 634 -26.38 21.94 -12.98
CA LEU A 634 -25.00 22.06 -12.50
C LEU A 634 -24.09 21.03 -13.16
N TYR A 635 -24.49 19.76 -13.16
CA TYR A 635 -23.70 18.70 -13.79
C TYR A 635 -23.55 18.90 -15.28
N PHE A 636 -24.62 19.32 -15.94
CA PHE A 636 -24.57 19.62 -17.35
C PHE A 636 -23.61 20.80 -17.64
N ALA A 637 -23.63 21.87 -16.84
CA ALA A 637 -22.72 22.99 -16.98
C ALA A 637 -21.24 22.60 -16.73
N VAL A 638 -20.97 21.80 -15.69
CA VAL A 638 -19.63 21.26 -15.43
C VAL A 638 -19.17 20.37 -16.58
N LEU A 639 -20.05 19.52 -17.11
CA LEU A 639 -19.78 18.67 -18.27
C LEU A 639 -19.36 19.50 -19.49
N GLN A 640 -20.12 20.54 -19.83
CA GLN A 640 -19.83 21.41 -20.96
C GLN A 640 -18.48 22.14 -20.81
N MET A 641 -18.14 22.57 -19.58
CA MET A 641 -16.83 23.17 -19.30
C MET A 641 -15.69 22.17 -19.45
N VAL A 642 -15.84 20.96 -18.90
CA VAL A 642 -14.82 19.90 -18.98
C VAL A 642 -14.60 19.41 -20.43
N GLN A 643 -15.65 19.46 -21.26
CA GLN A 643 -15.57 19.11 -22.69
C GLN A 643 -14.86 20.16 -23.54
N THR A 644 -14.69 21.39 -23.05
CA THR A 644 -13.96 22.42 -23.78
C THR A 644 -12.46 22.19 -23.63
N LYS A 645 -11.73 22.16 -24.75
CA LYS A 645 -10.27 21.94 -24.75
C LYS A 645 -9.54 23.22 -24.39
N GLU A 646 -8.44 23.09 -23.65
CA GLU A 646 -7.58 24.23 -23.28
C GLU A 646 -6.98 24.87 -24.54
N LYS A 647 -6.57 24.05 -25.52
CA LYS A 647 -6.05 24.50 -26.81
C LYS A 647 -7.03 25.37 -27.60
N ASP A 648 -8.31 25.00 -27.64
CA ASP A 648 -9.34 25.77 -28.37
C ASP A 648 -9.50 27.19 -27.80
N ILE A 649 -9.27 27.34 -26.48
CA ILE A 649 -9.27 28.65 -25.81
C ILE A 649 -8.02 29.43 -26.16
N GLU A 650 -6.85 28.81 -26.09
CA GLU A 650 -5.60 29.48 -26.43
C GLU A 650 -5.63 30.04 -27.87
N GLU A 651 -6.03 29.21 -28.84
CA GLU A 651 -6.14 29.60 -30.26
C GLU A 651 -7.15 30.73 -30.47
N ALA A 652 -8.33 30.65 -29.84
CA ALA A 652 -9.35 31.68 -29.98
C ALA A 652 -8.92 33.06 -29.44
N PHE A 653 -8.09 33.10 -28.40
CA PHE A 653 -7.55 34.36 -27.87
C PHE A 653 -6.36 34.89 -28.69
N GLU A 654 -5.60 34.01 -29.35
CA GLU A 654 -4.55 34.40 -30.30
C GLU A 654 -5.13 35.01 -31.59
N GLU A 655 -6.24 34.46 -32.10
CA GLU A 655 -6.95 35.00 -33.27
C GLU A 655 -7.73 36.30 -32.98
N GLY A 656 -7.96 36.60 -31.69
CA GLY A 656 -8.67 37.78 -31.20
C GLY A 656 -10.13 37.52 -30.89
N ILE A 657 -10.54 37.80 -29.65
CA ILE A 657 -11.92 37.58 -29.19
C ILE A 657 -12.87 38.70 -29.64
N THR A 658 -14.13 38.33 -29.91
CA THR A 658 -15.21 39.28 -30.23
C THR A 658 -16.44 39.01 -29.37
N ASN A 659 -17.28 40.03 -29.18
CA ASN A 659 -18.53 39.88 -28.45
C ASN A 659 -19.43 38.77 -29.05
N ASN A 660 -19.88 37.83 -28.22
CA ASN A 660 -20.64 36.64 -28.58
C ASN A 660 -19.87 35.55 -29.35
N MET A 661 -18.53 35.62 -29.38
CA MET A 661 -17.72 34.51 -29.87
C MET A 661 -17.99 33.25 -29.03
N GLN A 662 -18.13 32.12 -29.72
CA GLN A 662 -18.29 30.81 -29.09
C GLN A 662 -16.99 30.03 -29.21
N ILE A 663 -16.49 29.53 -28.09
CA ILE A 663 -15.31 28.68 -27.97
C ILE A 663 -15.77 27.40 -27.29
N GLY A 664 -15.91 26.31 -28.04
CA GLY A 664 -16.54 25.09 -27.54
C GLY A 664 -17.96 25.38 -27.02
N PHE A 665 -18.16 25.20 -25.71
CA PHE A 665 -19.43 25.46 -25.01
C PHE A 665 -19.42 26.75 -24.18
N ILE A 666 -18.45 27.62 -24.43
CA ILE A 666 -18.28 28.90 -23.77
C ILE A 666 -18.64 30.02 -24.74
N ARG A 667 -19.43 30.99 -24.29
CA ARG A 667 -19.76 32.21 -25.04
C ARG A 667 -19.15 33.42 -24.34
N ILE A 668 -18.28 34.14 -25.04
CA ILE A 668 -17.60 35.33 -24.54
C ILE A 668 -18.49 36.56 -24.68
N HIS A 669 -18.49 37.42 -23.67
CA HIS A 669 -19.20 38.69 -23.66
C HIS A 669 -18.24 39.85 -23.44
N GLU A 670 -18.39 40.86 -24.28
CA GLU A 670 -17.65 42.11 -24.20
C GLU A 670 -18.64 43.26 -23.98
N SER A 671 -18.44 44.04 -22.91
CA SER A 671 -19.30 45.18 -22.63
C SER A 671 -19.04 46.33 -23.61
N THR A 672 -20.07 46.99 -24.12
CA THR A 672 -19.90 48.25 -24.87
C THR A 672 -19.77 49.43 -23.89
N PRO A 673 -18.60 50.08 -23.75
CA PRO A 673 -18.44 51.19 -22.81
C PRO A 673 -19.22 52.41 -23.28
N SER A 674 -20.00 53.01 -22.39
CA SER A 674 -20.84 54.18 -22.68
C SER A 674 -20.04 55.49 -22.86
N LYS A 675 -18.76 55.48 -22.48
CA LYS A 675 -17.79 56.58 -22.66
C LYS A 675 -16.37 55.99 -22.87
N PRO A 676 -15.47 56.66 -23.61
CA PRO A 676 -14.09 56.20 -23.83
C PRO A 676 -13.24 56.01 -22.56
N SER A 677 -13.66 56.60 -21.44
CA SER A 677 -12.98 56.53 -20.14
C SER A 677 -13.40 55.32 -19.28
N ILE A 678 -14.34 54.50 -19.74
CA ILE A 678 -14.81 53.30 -19.02
C ILE A 678 -14.14 52.09 -19.68
N PRO A 679 -13.38 51.27 -18.94
CA PRO A 679 -12.75 50.09 -19.51
C PRO A 679 -13.81 49.09 -19.98
N VAL A 680 -13.51 48.42 -21.10
CA VAL A 680 -14.26 47.26 -21.56
C VAL A 680 -14.19 46.19 -20.47
N LYS A 681 -15.34 45.57 -20.18
CA LYS A 681 -15.45 44.46 -19.25
C LYS A 681 -15.74 43.18 -20.02
N TYR A 682 -15.03 42.12 -19.66
CA TYR A 682 -15.20 40.79 -20.23
C TYR A 682 -15.84 39.85 -19.20
N SER A 683 -16.68 38.94 -19.69
CA SER A 683 -17.27 37.84 -18.92
C SER A 683 -17.62 36.71 -19.88
N PHE A 684 -18.05 35.56 -19.35
CA PHE A 684 -18.47 34.45 -20.19
C PHE A 684 -19.68 33.73 -19.62
N ASP A 685 -20.38 33.06 -20.52
CA ASP A 685 -21.53 32.20 -20.25
C ASP A 685 -21.21 30.78 -20.73
N VAL A 686 -21.74 29.78 -20.03
CA VAL A 686 -21.73 28.37 -20.47
C VAL A 686 -23.04 28.09 -21.19
N ILE A 687 -22.99 27.46 -22.36
CA ILE A 687 -24.13 27.31 -23.25
C ILE A 687 -24.49 25.85 -23.56
N ASN A 688 -25.76 25.62 -23.87
CA ASN A 688 -26.27 24.39 -24.47
C ASN A 688 -26.57 24.60 -25.96
N PRO A 689 -25.68 24.16 -26.88
CA PRO A 689 -25.89 24.37 -28.31
C PRO A 689 -27.02 23.52 -28.90
N GLU A 690 -27.51 22.49 -28.19
CA GLU A 690 -28.68 21.71 -28.62
C GLU A 690 -30.00 22.49 -28.47
N LYS A 691 -29.99 23.57 -27.68
CA LYS A 691 -31.15 24.45 -27.50
C LYS A 691 -31.07 25.64 -28.45
N PRO A 692 -32.22 26.17 -28.92
CA PRO A 692 -32.23 27.38 -29.74
C PRO A 692 -31.66 28.57 -28.96
N LYS A 693 -30.89 29.47 -29.60
CA LYS A 693 -30.34 30.70 -28.97
C LYS A 693 -31.38 31.61 -28.31
N SER A 694 -32.65 31.48 -28.69
CA SER A 694 -33.79 32.21 -28.11
C SER A 694 -34.42 31.54 -26.89
N SER A 695 -34.04 30.30 -26.60
CA SER A 695 -34.50 29.55 -25.43
C SER A 695 -33.77 30.04 -24.19
N SER A 696 -34.46 30.07 -23.06
CA SER A 696 -33.83 30.37 -21.77
C SER A 696 -32.87 29.26 -21.33
N ASP A 697 -33.09 28.02 -21.77
CA ASP A 697 -32.20 26.87 -21.58
C ASP A 697 -30.91 26.92 -22.43
N TYR A 698 -30.73 27.95 -23.27
CA TYR A 698 -29.50 28.10 -24.06
C TYR A 698 -28.32 28.48 -23.18
N ILE A 699 -28.52 29.29 -22.14
CA ILE A 699 -27.47 29.69 -21.20
C ILE A 699 -27.70 28.95 -19.89
N ILE A 700 -26.86 27.97 -19.63
CA ILE A 700 -26.99 27.03 -18.50
C ILE A 700 -26.18 27.45 -17.28
N ALA A 701 -25.14 28.28 -17.46
CA ALA A 701 -24.41 28.87 -16.35
C ALA A 701 -23.77 30.19 -16.76
N LYS A 702 -23.50 31.03 -15.77
CA LYS A 702 -22.85 32.32 -15.98
C LYS A 702 -21.71 32.56 -15.00
N GLN A 703 -20.64 33.18 -15.49
CA GLN A 703 -19.65 33.82 -14.62
C GLN A 703 -20.02 35.29 -14.39
N TYR A 704 -20.18 35.68 -13.13
CA TYR A 704 -20.59 37.04 -12.74
C TYR A 704 -19.40 37.96 -12.42
N LYS A 705 -18.18 37.42 -12.33
CA LYS A 705 -16.94 38.20 -12.22
C LYS A 705 -16.61 38.82 -13.58
N TYR A 706 -16.32 40.12 -13.58
CA TYR A 706 -15.93 40.87 -14.76
C TYR A 706 -14.42 41.12 -14.78
N TYR A 707 -13.80 40.92 -15.94
CA TYR A 707 -12.37 41.15 -16.18
C TYR A 707 -12.19 42.42 -17.01
N THR A 708 -11.10 43.16 -16.77
CA THR A 708 -10.80 44.41 -17.51
C THR A 708 -9.83 44.19 -18.66
N ASP A 709 -9.11 43.08 -18.66
CA ASP A 709 -8.20 42.62 -19.72
C ASP A 709 -8.73 41.31 -20.32
N SER A 710 -8.57 41.14 -21.63
CA SER A 710 -8.88 39.87 -22.30
C SER A 710 -7.91 38.77 -21.87
N ASN A 711 -6.65 39.09 -21.57
CA ASN A 711 -5.70 38.09 -21.08
C ASN A 711 -6.08 37.56 -19.69
N ASP A 712 -6.55 38.43 -18.78
CA ASP A 712 -7.06 38.00 -17.48
C ASP A 712 -8.26 37.04 -17.61
N LEU A 713 -9.11 37.26 -18.63
CA LEU A 713 -10.22 36.34 -18.92
C LEU A 713 -9.72 35.00 -19.45
N LYS A 714 -8.72 34.99 -20.35
CA LYS A 714 -8.07 33.76 -20.85
C LYS A 714 -7.52 32.94 -19.68
N GLU A 715 -6.72 33.57 -18.83
CA GLU A 715 -6.12 32.91 -17.66
C GLU A 715 -7.21 32.36 -16.74
N ALA A 716 -8.24 33.14 -16.42
CA ALA A 716 -9.34 32.67 -15.59
C ALA A 716 -10.13 31.50 -16.21
N LEU A 717 -10.33 31.48 -17.53
CA LEU A 717 -10.98 30.36 -18.21
C LEU A 717 -10.15 29.08 -18.11
N LEU A 718 -8.85 29.19 -18.36
CA LEU A 718 -7.90 28.07 -18.25
C LEU A 718 -7.81 27.57 -16.80
N GLU A 719 -7.78 28.48 -15.82
CA GLU A 719 -7.82 28.14 -14.39
C GLU A 719 -9.09 27.40 -14.01
N ILE A 720 -10.28 27.85 -14.46
CA ILE A 720 -11.56 27.18 -14.16
C ILE A 720 -11.59 25.78 -14.77
N ILE A 721 -11.15 25.62 -16.02
CA ILE A 721 -11.11 24.30 -16.68
C ILE A 721 -10.10 23.39 -15.99
N SER A 722 -8.91 23.90 -15.66
CA SER A 722 -7.89 23.15 -14.93
C SER A 722 -8.40 22.72 -13.55
N PHE A 723 -9.06 23.63 -12.81
CA PHE A 723 -9.71 23.32 -11.53
C PHE A 723 -10.74 22.20 -11.69
N LEU A 724 -11.65 22.31 -12.66
CA LEU A 724 -12.69 21.29 -12.92
C LEU A 724 -12.11 19.94 -13.35
N LYS A 725 -11.03 19.93 -14.14
CA LYS A 725 -10.38 18.70 -14.63
C LYS A 725 -9.48 18.04 -13.59
N LYS A 726 -8.81 18.81 -12.72
CA LYS A 726 -7.70 18.33 -11.86
C LYS A 726 -7.94 18.45 -10.35
N GLU A 727 -8.68 19.46 -9.90
CA GLU A 727 -8.80 19.78 -8.46
C GLU A 727 -10.19 19.54 -7.89
N PHE A 728 -11.24 19.67 -8.70
CA PHE A 728 -12.63 19.48 -8.31
C PHE A 728 -12.87 18.01 -7.94
N THR A 729 -12.80 17.72 -6.64
CA THR A 729 -12.70 16.35 -6.13
C THR A 729 -13.84 16.02 -5.18
N GLU A 730 -15.03 15.78 -5.75
CA GLU A 730 -16.19 15.26 -5.01
C GLU A 730 -16.20 13.73 -4.92
N GLU A 731 -15.28 13.09 -5.64
CA GLU A 731 -15.15 11.64 -5.73
C GLU A 731 -14.12 11.11 -4.74
N GLY A 732 -14.36 9.90 -4.23
CA GLY A 732 -13.51 9.24 -3.27
C GLY A 732 -14.08 7.89 -2.85
N MET A 733 -13.41 7.25 -1.91
CA MET A 733 -13.81 5.94 -1.39
C MET A 733 -13.40 5.80 0.06
N PHE A 734 -14.22 5.11 0.85
CA PHE A 734 -13.84 4.61 2.16
C PHE A 734 -13.85 3.08 2.16
N LEU A 735 -12.80 2.49 2.74
CA LEU A 735 -12.76 1.08 3.07
C LEU A 735 -12.80 0.94 4.60
N VAL A 736 -13.75 0.15 5.09
CA VAL A 736 -13.89 -0.20 6.51
C VAL A 736 -13.69 -1.69 6.67
N GLU A 737 -12.67 -2.06 7.44
CA GLU A 737 -12.40 -3.45 7.79
C GLU A 737 -13.27 -3.85 8.97
N HIS A 738 -14.14 -4.85 8.78
CA HIS A 738 -15.00 -5.31 9.87
C HIS A 738 -14.17 -5.89 11.01
N MET A 739 -13.03 -6.51 10.69
CA MET A 739 -12.08 -7.03 11.67
C MET A 739 -11.74 -6.00 12.76
N LEU A 740 -11.63 -4.71 12.43
CA LEU A 740 -11.32 -3.67 13.42
C LEU A 740 -12.50 -3.33 14.34
N LEU A 741 -13.73 -3.65 13.95
CA LEU A 741 -14.96 -3.36 14.69
C LEU A 741 -15.32 -4.46 15.70
N ARG A 742 -14.51 -5.53 15.80
CA ARG A 742 -14.76 -6.63 16.73
C ARG A 742 -14.51 -6.21 18.19
N PRO A 743 -15.26 -6.72 19.17
CA PRO A 743 -14.92 -6.56 20.59
C PRO A 743 -13.54 -7.14 20.93
N ASP A 744 -12.89 -6.60 21.96
CA ASP A 744 -11.54 -7.01 22.37
C ASP A 744 -11.47 -8.51 22.65
N VAL A 745 -10.62 -9.22 21.90
CA VAL A 745 -10.48 -10.68 22.01
C VAL A 745 -9.64 -11.10 23.22
N THR A 746 -8.91 -10.16 23.82
CA THR A 746 -7.97 -10.35 24.94
C THR A 746 -8.57 -10.03 26.31
N GLU A 747 -9.79 -9.48 26.36
CA GLU A 747 -10.46 -9.18 27.62
C GLU A 747 -10.76 -10.47 28.41
N SER A 748 -10.24 -10.51 29.63
CA SER A 748 -10.65 -11.48 30.65
C SER A 748 -11.97 -11.01 31.29
N TYR A 749 -12.84 -11.94 31.68
CA TYR A 749 -14.14 -11.57 32.24
C TYR A 749 -14.37 -12.16 33.64
N VAL A 750 -14.98 -11.33 34.48
CA VAL A 750 -15.61 -11.74 35.73
C VAL A 750 -17.03 -12.13 35.39
N GLU A 751 -17.37 -13.38 35.63
CA GLU A 751 -18.72 -13.86 35.43
C GLU A 751 -19.49 -13.72 36.74
N ILE A 752 -20.59 -12.95 36.72
CA ILE A 752 -21.54 -12.86 37.83
C ILE A 752 -22.79 -13.63 37.40
N TYR A 753 -23.20 -14.60 38.21
CA TYR A 753 -24.28 -15.52 37.89
C TYR A 753 -25.16 -15.76 39.12
N GLU A 754 -26.43 -16.10 38.90
CA GLU A 754 -27.30 -16.59 39.96
C GLU A 754 -26.97 -18.06 40.26
N GLU A 755 -26.80 -18.43 41.53
CA GLU A 755 -26.45 -19.81 41.91
C GLU A 755 -27.54 -20.80 41.49
N ILE A 756 -28.80 -20.35 41.52
CA ILE A 756 -29.97 -21.03 40.96
C ILE A 756 -30.83 -19.93 40.32
N GLU A 757 -31.23 -20.13 39.06
CA GLU A 757 -32.04 -19.15 38.31
C GLU A 757 -33.35 -18.81 39.06
N GLY A 758 -33.55 -17.53 39.40
CA GLY A 758 -34.68 -17.04 40.18
C GLY A 758 -34.51 -17.07 41.71
N SER A 759 -33.31 -17.42 42.21
CA SER A 759 -33.03 -17.45 43.66
C SER A 759 -32.71 -16.08 44.26
N ASN A 760 -32.43 -15.06 43.44
CA ASN A 760 -31.85 -13.77 43.87
C ASN A 760 -30.55 -13.93 44.70
N ILE A 761 -29.83 -15.04 44.50
CA ILE A 761 -28.53 -15.30 45.12
C ILE A 761 -27.47 -15.26 44.03
N TYR A 762 -26.59 -14.27 44.08
CA TYR A 762 -25.54 -14.04 43.10
C TYR A 762 -24.20 -14.56 43.62
N ARG A 763 -23.39 -15.07 42.70
CA ARG A 763 -21.99 -15.44 42.88
C ARG A 763 -21.16 -14.90 41.73
N TRP A 764 -19.86 -14.76 41.96
CA TRP A 764 -18.92 -14.40 40.90
C TRP A 764 -17.86 -15.49 40.72
N ARG A 765 -17.35 -15.63 39.50
CA ARG A 765 -16.16 -16.42 39.17
C ARG A 765 -15.31 -15.68 38.17
N LEU A 766 -14.01 -15.58 38.45
CA LEU A 766 -13.01 -15.03 37.57
C LEU A 766 -12.47 -16.15 36.68
N ARG A 767 -12.57 -15.97 35.37
CA ARG A 767 -12.04 -16.92 34.39
C ARG A 767 -10.81 -16.37 33.67
N ASP A 768 -9.93 -17.25 33.25
CA ASP A 768 -8.89 -16.89 32.29
C ASP A 768 -9.44 -16.83 30.86
N ASN A 769 -8.58 -16.45 29.90
CA ASN A 769 -8.95 -16.27 28.50
C ASN A 769 -9.42 -17.57 27.81
N ASP A 770 -9.10 -18.72 28.40
CA ASP A 770 -9.49 -20.05 27.93
C ASP A 770 -10.78 -20.54 28.61
N GLY A 771 -11.37 -19.71 29.48
CA GLY A 771 -12.58 -20.02 30.22
C GLY A 771 -12.34 -20.86 31.49
N ASN A 772 -11.10 -21.11 31.92
CA ASN A 772 -10.84 -21.84 33.17
C ASN A 772 -11.12 -20.95 34.39
N ILE A 773 -11.72 -21.51 35.43
CA ILE A 773 -11.98 -20.76 36.67
C ILE A 773 -10.66 -20.57 37.43
N LEU A 774 -10.19 -19.33 37.50
CA LEU A 774 -9.04 -18.94 38.33
C LEU A 774 -9.44 -18.77 39.79
N LEU A 775 -10.61 -18.16 40.01
CA LEU A 775 -11.10 -17.82 41.34
C LEU A 775 -12.63 -17.81 41.36
N SER A 776 -13.24 -18.24 42.46
CA SER A 776 -14.69 -18.25 42.63
C SER A 776 -15.09 -17.76 44.02
N ALA A 777 -16.20 -17.04 44.11
CA ALA A 777 -16.79 -16.62 45.37
C ALA A 777 -17.10 -17.83 46.26
N GLN A 778 -16.80 -17.72 47.55
CA GLN A 778 -17.28 -18.66 48.58
C GLN A 778 -18.52 -18.13 49.32
N GLU A 779 -18.84 -16.84 49.15
CA GLU A 779 -20.00 -16.19 49.74
C GLU A 779 -21.13 -16.00 48.71
N ASN A 780 -22.35 -15.90 49.23
CA ASN A 780 -23.57 -15.66 48.47
C ASN A 780 -23.98 -14.19 48.61
N TYR A 781 -24.25 -13.52 47.50
CA TYR A 781 -24.58 -12.10 47.47
C TYR A 781 -26.06 -11.88 47.16
N ALA A 782 -26.69 -10.94 47.89
CA ALA A 782 -28.12 -10.66 47.75
C ALA A 782 -28.48 -9.83 46.50
N SER A 783 -27.49 -9.32 45.78
CA SER A 783 -27.67 -8.63 44.50
C SER A 783 -26.40 -8.72 43.66
N GLU A 784 -26.55 -8.54 42.35
CA GLU A 784 -25.43 -8.44 41.41
C GLU A 784 -24.42 -7.36 41.84
N LYS A 785 -24.91 -6.21 42.29
CA LYS A 785 -24.08 -5.11 42.80
C LYS A 785 -23.19 -5.54 43.97
N PHE A 786 -23.73 -6.28 44.94
CA PHE A 786 -22.94 -6.77 46.07
C PHE A 786 -21.94 -7.85 45.65
N ALA A 787 -22.26 -8.66 44.64
CA ALA A 787 -21.30 -9.61 44.07
C ALA A 787 -20.12 -8.89 43.39
N VAL A 788 -20.37 -7.79 42.67
CA VAL A 788 -19.33 -6.92 42.11
C VAL A 788 -18.44 -6.34 43.22
N GLU A 789 -19.04 -5.72 44.24
CA GLU A 789 -18.30 -5.13 45.38
C GLU A 789 -17.46 -6.18 46.12
N GLY A 790 -18.02 -7.37 46.33
CA GLY A 790 -17.32 -8.50 46.93
C GLY A 790 -16.13 -9.00 46.10
N PHE A 791 -16.25 -9.03 44.78
CA PHE A 791 -15.14 -9.34 43.89
C PHE A 791 -14.03 -8.27 43.99
N TYR A 792 -14.37 -6.98 43.97
CA TYR A 792 -13.36 -5.91 44.08
C TYR A 792 -12.60 -5.96 45.41
N LEU A 793 -13.26 -6.34 46.51
CA LEU A 793 -12.59 -6.56 47.79
C LEU A 793 -11.52 -7.67 47.69
N ILE A 794 -11.82 -8.77 46.99
CA ILE A 794 -10.83 -9.83 46.74
C ILE A 794 -9.65 -9.31 45.93
N VAL A 795 -9.92 -8.53 44.88
CA VAL A 795 -8.86 -7.96 44.04
C VAL A 795 -7.91 -7.11 44.89
N GLN A 796 -8.45 -6.26 45.77
CA GLN A 796 -7.64 -5.46 46.70
C GLN A 796 -6.77 -6.34 47.61
N GLN A 797 -7.34 -7.37 48.21
CA GLN A 797 -6.62 -8.28 49.11
C GLN A 797 -5.52 -9.08 48.39
N VAL A 798 -5.81 -9.60 47.21
CA VAL A 798 -4.83 -10.34 46.42
C VAL A 798 -3.69 -9.42 46.00
N LEU A 799 -3.97 -8.20 45.53
CA LEU A 799 -2.94 -7.26 45.08
C LEU A 799 -2.07 -6.69 46.22
N GLN A 800 -2.55 -6.65 47.46
CA GLN A 800 -1.73 -6.33 48.63
C GLN A 800 -0.70 -7.43 48.97
N THR A 801 -0.86 -8.64 48.43
CA THR A 801 0.07 -9.73 48.66
C THR A 801 1.29 -9.60 47.74
N LYS A 802 2.49 -9.49 48.31
CA LYS A 802 3.74 -9.37 47.53
C LYS A 802 4.09 -10.71 46.87
N GLU A 803 4.17 -10.73 45.53
CA GLU A 803 4.56 -11.93 44.75
C GLU A 803 5.89 -12.54 45.21
N ILE A 804 6.85 -11.71 45.62
CA ILE A 804 8.17 -12.20 46.10
C ILE A 804 8.04 -13.06 47.38
N ASP A 805 7.05 -12.77 48.23
CA ASP A 805 6.82 -13.52 49.46
C ASP A 805 6.08 -14.84 49.17
N LEU A 806 5.25 -14.86 48.13
CA LEU A 806 4.69 -16.10 47.57
C LEU A 806 5.79 -16.96 46.97
N GLU A 807 6.68 -16.40 46.14
CA GLU A 807 7.80 -17.15 45.57
C GLU A 807 8.72 -17.74 46.65
N ARG A 808 9.00 -16.99 47.73
CA ARG A 808 9.72 -17.51 48.91
C ARG A 808 8.95 -18.63 49.60
N ALA A 809 7.62 -18.54 49.69
CA ALA A 809 6.80 -19.61 50.26
C ALA A 809 6.81 -20.88 49.40
N PHE A 810 6.88 -20.74 48.07
CA PHE A 810 7.05 -21.84 47.13
C PHE A 810 8.45 -22.47 47.13
N LYS A 811 9.40 -22.00 47.95
CA LYS A 811 10.74 -22.62 48.13
C LYS A 811 10.88 -23.49 49.40
N LYS A 812 9.91 -23.47 50.32
CA LYS A 812 9.96 -24.26 51.57
C LYS A 812 9.28 -25.63 51.42
N ASP A 813 9.69 -26.65 52.17
CA ASP A 813 9.15 -28.02 52.07
C ASP A 813 7.68 -28.15 52.51
N VAL A 814 7.21 -27.32 53.44
CA VAL A 814 5.83 -27.32 53.93
C VAL A 814 5.11 -26.03 53.49
N ILE A 815 4.00 -26.18 52.76
CA ILE A 815 3.19 -25.08 52.21
C ILE A 815 1.73 -25.15 52.64
N ASP A 816 1.26 -26.31 53.10
CA ASP A 816 -0.15 -26.49 53.48
C ASP A 816 -0.53 -25.56 54.64
N LYS A 817 -1.73 -24.96 54.53
CA LYS A 817 -2.31 -23.97 55.43
C LYS A 817 -1.48 -22.69 55.64
N LYS A 818 -0.44 -22.49 54.83
CA LYS A 818 0.41 -21.30 54.94
C LYS A 818 -0.29 -20.09 54.37
N ILE A 819 -0.35 -19.02 55.16
CA ILE A 819 -0.87 -17.72 54.75
C ILE A 819 0.29 -16.84 54.31
N VAL A 820 0.17 -16.26 53.12
CA VAL A 820 1.09 -15.27 52.56
C VAL A 820 0.24 -14.07 52.13
N GLY A 821 0.37 -12.95 52.84
CA GLY A 821 -0.55 -11.82 52.68
C GLY A 821 -1.99 -12.25 52.95
N TYR A 822 -2.83 -12.22 51.93
CA TYR A 822 -4.24 -12.65 51.97
C TYR A 822 -4.49 -14.00 51.29
N ILE A 823 -3.44 -14.70 50.84
CA ILE A 823 -3.56 -15.98 50.16
C ILE A 823 -3.15 -17.10 51.11
N ARG A 824 -4.06 -18.05 51.36
CA ARG A 824 -3.81 -19.28 52.10
C ARG A 824 -3.70 -20.45 51.12
N ILE A 825 -2.55 -21.12 51.11
CA ILE A 825 -2.30 -22.27 50.24
C ILE A 825 -2.71 -23.56 50.97
N HIS A 826 -3.35 -24.48 50.25
CA HIS A 826 -3.79 -25.77 50.75
C HIS A 826 -3.27 -26.91 49.87
N ASN A 827 -3.09 -28.08 50.47
CA ASN A 827 -2.96 -29.33 49.75
C ASN A 827 -3.74 -30.47 50.43
N ALA A 828 -4.18 -31.46 49.64
CA ALA A 828 -4.83 -32.65 50.18
C ALA A 828 -4.54 -33.89 49.32
N THR A 829 -4.43 -35.04 49.97
CA THR A 829 -4.29 -36.35 49.32
C THR A 829 -5.67 -36.97 49.13
N LEU A 830 -6.04 -37.32 47.89
CA LEU A 830 -7.43 -37.66 47.54
C LEU A 830 -7.91 -39.06 47.96
N SER A 831 -7.04 -39.99 48.35
CA SER A 831 -7.42 -41.20 49.10
C SER A 831 -6.18 -41.91 49.66
N LYS A 832 -6.34 -42.80 50.66
CA LYS A 832 -5.24 -43.63 51.18
C LYS A 832 -4.62 -44.61 50.16
N GLN A 833 -5.21 -44.73 48.96
CA GLN A 833 -4.74 -45.65 47.90
C GLN A 833 -4.16 -44.93 46.67
N SER A 834 -4.19 -43.60 46.62
CA SER A 834 -3.69 -42.80 45.50
C SER A 834 -2.74 -41.72 46.02
N ASN A 835 -1.45 -41.80 45.65
CA ASN A 835 -0.43 -40.80 46.01
C ASN A 835 -0.60 -39.43 45.30
N SER A 836 -1.74 -39.15 44.66
CA SER A 836 -2.01 -37.85 44.04
C SER A 836 -2.41 -36.80 45.08
N VAL A 837 -1.62 -35.73 45.16
CA VAL A 837 -1.85 -34.58 46.02
C VAL A 837 -2.38 -33.44 45.15
N LYS A 838 -3.55 -32.91 45.48
CA LYS A 838 -4.07 -31.70 44.84
C LYS A 838 -3.76 -30.47 45.67
N TYR A 839 -3.60 -29.35 44.98
CA TYR A 839 -3.23 -28.05 45.52
C TYR A 839 -4.28 -27.01 45.15
N TRP A 840 -4.65 -26.12 46.07
CA TRP A 840 -5.49 -24.96 45.77
C TRP A 840 -5.13 -23.82 46.70
N PHE A 841 -5.67 -22.62 46.47
CA PHE A 841 -5.53 -21.51 47.38
C PHE A 841 -6.87 -20.83 47.65
N ASN A 842 -6.99 -20.28 48.85
CA ASN A 842 -8.10 -19.48 49.30
C ASN A 842 -7.64 -18.05 49.51
N VAL A 843 -8.49 -17.08 49.21
CA VAL A 843 -8.30 -15.69 49.65
C VAL A 843 -9.00 -15.53 50.99
N VAL A 844 -8.25 -15.11 52.02
CA VAL A 844 -8.73 -15.03 53.41
C VAL A 844 -8.97 -13.59 53.84
N ASN A 845 -9.97 -13.37 54.69
CA ASN A 845 -10.18 -12.08 55.35
C ASN A 845 -9.48 -12.06 56.72
N HIS A 846 -8.66 -11.05 57.01
CA HIS A 846 -7.99 -10.88 58.32
C HIS A 846 -8.90 -10.25 59.39
N GLU A 847 -10.06 -9.70 59.02
CA GLU A 847 -10.94 -8.95 59.95
C GLU A 847 -11.97 -9.81 60.71
N LYS A 848 -12.09 -11.12 60.41
CA LYS A 848 -12.95 -12.06 61.16
C LYS A 848 -12.08 -13.01 62.01
N PRO A 849 -12.18 -13.00 63.36
CA PRO A 849 -11.36 -13.86 64.20
C PRO A 849 -11.77 -15.34 64.10
N GLU A 850 -10.78 -16.23 64.14
CA GLU A 850 -10.91 -17.68 64.00
C GLU A 850 -11.78 -18.28 65.12
N GLY A 851 -13.04 -18.58 64.77
CA GLY A 851 -13.99 -19.30 65.63
C GLY A 851 -15.01 -20.06 64.79
N ASN A 852 -14.74 -21.35 64.54
CA ASN A 852 -15.64 -22.37 63.96
C ASN A 852 -16.38 -21.97 62.66
N GLY A 853 -15.61 -21.75 61.60
CA GLY A 853 -16.09 -21.59 60.22
C GLY A 853 -15.09 -20.74 59.44
N GLU A 854 -14.28 -21.38 58.59
CA GLU A 854 -13.23 -20.72 57.80
C GLU A 854 -13.80 -19.53 56.98
N SER A 855 -13.36 -18.29 57.24
CA SER A 855 -13.75 -17.15 56.39
C SER A 855 -12.82 -17.02 55.19
N SER A 856 -12.87 -18.03 54.30
CA SER A 856 -12.38 -17.87 52.93
C SER A 856 -13.40 -17.07 52.13
N LEU A 857 -12.97 -15.96 51.53
CA LEU A 857 -13.83 -15.12 50.71
C LEU A 857 -13.92 -15.64 49.26
N ALA A 858 -12.84 -16.27 48.78
CA ALA A 858 -12.78 -16.86 47.46
C ALA A 858 -11.87 -18.09 47.44
N LYS A 859 -12.13 -19.01 46.50
CA LYS A 859 -11.39 -20.26 46.32
C LYS A 859 -11.00 -20.46 44.85
N SER A 860 -9.77 -20.92 44.63
CA SER A 860 -9.27 -21.32 43.32
C SER A 860 -9.76 -22.70 42.90
N SER A 861 -9.61 -23.03 41.62
CA SER A 861 -9.68 -24.43 41.16
C SER A 861 -8.59 -25.29 41.83
N GLU A 862 -8.75 -26.61 41.75
CA GLU A 862 -7.76 -27.57 42.25
C GLU A 862 -6.72 -27.91 41.17
N TYR A 863 -5.45 -27.92 41.53
CA TYR A 863 -4.31 -28.14 40.64
C TYR A 863 -3.55 -29.42 41.02
N GLU A 864 -3.02 -30.11 40.00
CA GLU A 864 -2.39 -31.43 40.18
C GLU A 864 -1.01 -31.39 40.84
N ASN A 865 -0.31 -30.25 40.78
CA ASN A 865 1.01 -30.11 41.38
C ASN A 865 1.32 -28.66 41.80
N ARG A 866 2.38 -28.50 42.59
CA ARG A 866 2.84 -27.21 43.13
C ARG A 866 3.19 -26.19 42.02
N ASN A 867 3.72 -26.63 40.89
CA ASN A 867 4.09 -25.76 39.78
C ASN A 867 2.85 -25.25 39.04
N ALA A 868 1.82 -26.09 38.85
CA ALA A 868 0.54 -25.69 38.29
C ALA A 868 -0.16 -24.64 39.17
N LEU A 869 -0.18 -24.84 40.50
CA LEU A 869 -0.68 -23.83 41.45
C LEU A 869 0.11 -22.51 41.35
N LYS A 870 1.44 -22.59 41.28
CA LYS A 870 2.32 -21.42 41.16
C LYS A 870 2.07 -20.65 39.86
N ASN A 871 1.91 -21.35 38.75
CA ASN A 871 1.60 -20.74 37.45
C ASN A 871 0.20 -20.12 37.44
N ALA A 872 -0.78 -20.77 38.07
CA ALA A 872 -2.12 -20.20 38.24
C ALA A 872 -2.12 -18.94 39.09
N LEU A 873 -1.33 -18.88 40.17
CA LEU A 873 -1.13 -17.67 40.96
C LEU A 873 -0.44 -16.58 40.14
N LYS A 874 0.62 -16.89 39.38
CA LYS A 874 1.25 -15.91 38.48
C LYS A 874 0.27 -15.36 37.44
N LYS A 875 -0.54 -16.24 36.84
CA LYS A 875 -1.62 -15.83 35.92
C LYS A 875 -2.64 -14.93 36.62
N LEU A 876 -3.07 -15.27 37.83
CA LEU A 876 -3.99 -14.45 38.62
C LEU A 876 -3.39 -13.07 38.93
N PHE A 877 -2.16 -12.99 39.43
CA PHE A 877 -1.51 -11.71 39.75
C PHE A 877 -1.29 -10.86 38.50
N PHE A 878 -0.83 -11.47 37.41
CA PHE A 878 -0.67 -10.81 36.13
C PHE A 878 -2.00 -10.21 35.66
N LEU A 879 -3.06 -11.02 35.67
CA LEU A 879 -4.40 -10.62 35.26
C LEU A 879 -4.93 -9.50 36.15
N LEU A 880 -4.86 -9.65 37.48
CA LEU A 880 -5.34 -8.62 38.40
C LEU A 880 -4.55 -7.31 38.32
N LYS A 881 -3.23 -7.36 38.11
CA LYS A 881 -2.40 -6.15 37.94
C LYS A 881 -2.72 -5.44 36.62
N LYS A 882 -2.73 -6.20 35.52
CA LYS A 882 -3.05 -5.69 34.18
C LYS A 882 -4.46 -5.10 34.13
N ASP A 883 -5.44 -5.80 34.69
CA ASP A 883 -6.85 -5.43 34.54
C ASP A 883 -7.36 -4.45 35.58
N PHE A 884 -6.71 -4.28 36.75
CA PHE A 884 -7.24 -3.44 37.83
C PHE A 884 -6.27 -2.37 38.38
N LEU A 885 -4.94 -2.56 38.31
CA LEU A 885 -3.97 -1.53 38.74
C LEU A 885 -3.66 -0.54 37.60
N GLU A 886 -3.37 -1.04 36.40
CA GLU A 886 -2.99 -0.19 35.26
C GLU A 886 -4.18 0.58 34.66
N LYS A 887 -5.43 0.18 34.95
CA LYS A 887 -6.66 0.86 34.51
C LYS A 887 -7.05 2.09 35.37
N GLY A 888 -6.20 2.55 36.30
CA GLY A 888 -6.43 3.77 37.08
C GLY A 888 -7.52 3.68 38.16
N VAL A 889 -7.97 2.48 38.53
CA VAL A 889 -8.98 2.24 39.58
C VAL A 889 -8.33 2.23 40.98
N TYR A 890 -7.00 2.27 41.04
CA TYR A 890 -6.23 2.28 42.29
C TYR A 890 -5.28 3.48 42.31
N ASN A 891 -5.60 4.49 43.13
CA ASN A 891 -4.67 5.54 43.51
C ASN A 891 -4.52 5.43 45.03
N GLU A 892 -3.29 5.25 45.54
CA GLU A 892 -3.02 4.98 46.97
C GLU A 892 -3.57 6.09 47.90
N ASP A 893 -3.84 7.29 47.38
CA ASP A 893 -4.23 8.46 48.17
C ASP A 893 -5.67 8.98 47.96
N GLN A 894 -6.47 8.48 47.00
CA GLN A 894 -7.88 8.89 46.87
C GLN A 894 -8.78 7.77 46.31
N MET A 895 -9.64 7.25 47.20
CA MET A 895 -10.66 6.24 46.92
C MET A 895 -11.87 6.89 46.22
N VAL A 896 -11.85 7.00 44.89
CA VAL A 896 -13.04 7.35 44.09
C VAL A 896 -13.57 6.07 43.45
N LEU A 897 -14.54 5.46 44.12
CA LEU A 897 -15.35 4.35 43.62
C LEU A 897 -16.19 4.84 42.44
N ARG A 898 -15.92 4.36 41.21
CA ARG A 898 -16.88 4.43 40.10
C ARG A 898 -17.32 3.01 39.74
N PRO A 899 -18.59 2.64 39.95
CA PRO A 899 -19.10 1.39 39.43
C PRO A 899 -19.15 1.53 37.90
N LYS A 900 -18.39 0.70 37.17
CA LYS A 900 -18.72 0.41 35.77
C LYS A 900 -20.09 -0.26 35.81
N ASN A 901 -21.09 0.35 35.18
CA ASN A 901 -22.42 -0.25 34.98
C ASN A 901 -22.23 -1.67 34.44
N THR A 902 -22.57 -2.68 35.24
CA THR A 902 -22.70 -4.09 34.80
C THR A 902 -24.11 -4.40 34.29
N SER A 903 -25.02 -3.43 34.29
CA SER A 903 -26.36 -3.59 33.73
C SER A 903 -26.38 -3.23 32.24
N ASN A 904 -26.56 -4.26 31.41
CA ASN A 904 -26.68 -4.31 29.94
C ASN A 904 -25.34 -4.51 29.19
N GLU A 905 -24.90 -5.77 29.12
CA GLU A 905 -24.15 -6.30 27.97
C GLU A 905 -25.02 -6.14 26.70
N ILE A 906 -25.13 -4.91 26.17
CA ILE A 906 -25.34 -4.75 24.73
C ILE A 906 -23.99 -5.08 24.13
N GLU A 907 -23.84 -6.36 23.81
CA GLU A 907 -22.81 -6.93 22.98
C GLU A 907 -22.48 -5.95 21.83
N ASN A 908 -21.33 -5.27 21.91
CA ASN A 908 -20.82 -4.32 20.90
C ASN A 908 -20.39 -5.04 19.60
N PHE A 909 -21.08 -6.12 19.27
CA PHE A 909 -20.85 -6.91 18.08
C PHE A 909 -21.60 -6.30 16.89
N LEU A 910 -21.10 -6.59 15.68
CA LEU A 910 -21.84 -6.34 14.46
C LEU A 910 -23.09 -7.23 14.47
N PRO A 911 -24.25 -6.72 14.03
CA PRO A 911 -25.46 -7.50 13.97
C PRO A 911 -25.30 -8.61 12.93
N ILE A 912 -26.01 -9.70 13.16
CA ILE A 912 -26.13 -10.82 12.22
C ILE A 912 -27.57 -10.94 11.73
N CYS A 913 -27.74 -11.56 10.58
CA CYS A 913 -29.05 -11.96 10.07
C CYS A 913 -29.02 -13.48 9.89
N ALA A 914 -29.50 -14.20 10.91
CA ALA A 914 -29.57 -15.65 10.89
C ALA A 914 -31.05 -16.06 10.99
N LYS A 915 -31.78 -16.09 9.87
CA LYS A 915 -33.14 -16.61 9.86
C LYS A 915 -33.11 -18.11 10.21
N ASP A 916 -33.57 -18.43 11.42
CA ASP A 916 -33.76 -19.78 11.96
C ASP A 916 -32.57 -20.74 11.84
N CYS A 917 -31.34 -20.22 11.66
CA CYS A 917 -30.15 -21.04 11.45
C CYS A 917 -30.23 -21.97 10.20
N GLU A 918 -31.25 -21.84 9.35
CA GLU A 918 -31.47 -22.69 8.15
C GLU A 918 -30.74 -22.15 6.90
N ASP A 919 -30.48 -20.84 6.85
CA ASP A 919 -29.79 -20.22 5.72
C ASP A 919 -28.32 -20.66 5.60
N CYS A 920 -27.91 -21.00 4.37
CA CYS A 920 -26.52 -21.30 3.98
C CYS A 920 -25.59 -20.06 3.98
N GLY A 921 -26.04 -18.90 4.45
CA GLY A 921 -25.25 -17.67 4.53
C GLY A 921 -24.16 -17.73 5.60
N THR A 922 -23.07 -16.99 5.39
CA THR A 922 -21.98 -16.90 6.39
C THR A 922 -22.42 -16.05 7.58
N ILE A 923 -22.51 -16.68 8.75
CA ILE A 923 -22.90 -16.02 10.02
C ILE A 923 -21.80 -15.11 10.57
N ASP A 924 -20.54 -15.34 10.19
CA ASP A 924 -19.38 -14.55 10.59
C ASP A 924 -19.38 -13.16 9.91
N PRO A 925 -19.61 -12.06 10.64
CA PRO A 925 -19.64 -10.72 10.06
C PRO A 925 -18.25 -10.05 10.03
N TYR A 926 -17.20 -10.70 10.54
CA TYR A 926 -15.87 -10.10 10.76
C TYR A 926 -14.80 -10.65 9.83
N SER A 927 -14.66 -11.97 9.76
CA SER A 927 -13.53 -12.60 9.08
C SER A 927 -13.54 -12.29 7.59
N TYR A 928 -12.52 -11.58 7.13
CA TYR A 928 -12.34 -11.21 5.72
C TYR A 928 -13.58 -10.50 5.14
N ARG A 929 -14.15 -9.56 5.90
CA ARG A 929 -15.29 -8.73 5.51
C ARG A 929 -14.90 -7.27 5.51
N VAL A 930 -15.25 -6.57 4.43
CA VAL A 930 -15.07 -5.11 4.32
C VAL A 930 -16.35 -4.44 3.85
N SER A 931 -16.56 -3.20 4.28
CA SER A 931 -17.56 -2.30 3.68
C SER A 931 -16.84 -1.24 2.86
N ILE A 932 -17.25 -1.08 1.60
CA ILE A 932 -16.77 -0.05 0.68
C ILE A 932 -17.87 0.98 0.54
N VAL A 933 -17.58 2.22 0.94
CA VAL A 933 -18.54 3.33 0.95
C VAL A 933 -18.12 4.36 -0.10
N LEU A 934 -19.01 4.63 -1.04
CA LEU A 934 -18.79 5.50 -2.20
C LEU A 934 -19.88 6.58 -2.25
N PRO A 935 -19.56 7.84 -2.62
CA PRO A 935 -20.58 8.87 -2.79
C PRO A 935 -21.43 8.58 -4.03
N GLY A 936 -22.72 8.29 -3.84
CA GLY A 936 -23.60 7.90 -4.94
C GLY A 936 -24.09 9.05 -5.82
N TYR A 937 -23.78 10.30 -5.48
CA TYR A 937 -24.44 11.48 -6.04
C TYR A 937 -23.64 12.20 -7.14
N THR A 938 -22.34 11.97 -7.30
CA THR A 938 -21.54 12.67 -8.34
C THR A 938 -22.01 12.28 -9.74
N TYR A 939 -21.74 13.11 -10.76
CA TYR A 939 -22.19 12.82 -12.14
C TYR A 939 -21.77 11.41 -12.58
N ARG A 940 -20.48 11.09 -12.45
CA ARG A 940 -19.91 9.79 -12.83
C ARG A 940 -20.38 8.65 -11.93
N PHE A 941 -20.38 8.86 -10.61
CA PHE A 941 -20.78 7.83 -9.66
C PHE A 941 -22.30 7.65 -9.60
N SER A 942 -23.09 8.52 -10.23
CA SER A 942 -24.54 8.31 -10.42
C SER A 942 -24.87 7.45 -11.65
N ASN A 943 -23.93 7.32 -12.60
CA ASN A 943 -24.13 6.56 -13.83
C ASN A 943 -24.09 5.03 -13.56
N PRO A 944 -25.14 4.26 -13.91
CA PRO A 944 -25.21 2.82 -13.66
C PRO A 944 -24.11 1.98 -14.31
N ASP A 945 -23.66 2.33 -15.51
CA ASP A 945 -22.65 1.57 -16.25
C ASP A 945 -21.27 1.79 -15.62
N PHE A 946 -20.96 3.03 -15.24
CA PHE A 946 -19.75 3.32 -14.48
C PHE A 946 -19.73 2.60 -13.13
N ARG A 947 -20.85 2.58 -12.40
CA ARG A 947 -20.96 1.84 -11.13
C ARG A 947 -20.66 0.35 -11.33
N ARG A 948 -21.28 -0.28 -12.33
CA ARG A 948 -21.08 -1.70 -12.63
C ARG A 948 -19.63 -2.01 -12.96
N TYR A 949 -19.00 -1.16 -13.77
CA TYR A 949 -17.59 -1.26 -14.08
C TYR A 949 -16.73 -1.15 -12.82
N MET A 950 -16.93 -0.11 -12.01
CA MET A 950 -16.17 0.10 -10.77
C MET A 950 -16.38 -1.05 -9.77
N GLU A 951 -17.61 -1.54 -9.60
CA GLU A 951 -17.91 -2.69 -8.74
C GLU A 951 -17.20 -3.96 -9.21
N ASN A 952 -17.14 -4.20 -10.52
CA ASN A 952 -16.40 -5.33 -11.09
C ASN A 952 -14.90 -5.22 -10.82
N ILE A 953 -14.32 -4.03 -11.05
CA ILE A 953 -12.90 -3.78 -10.77
C ILE A 953 -12.60 -3.94 -9.27
N ILE A 954 -13.45 -3.40 -8.39
CA ILE A 954 -13.33 -3.60 -6.94
C ILE A 954 -13.28 -5.09 -6.59
N ARG A 955 -14.15 -5.92 -7.19
CA ARG A 955 -14.18 -7.37 -6.94
C ARG A 955 -12.98 -8.11 -7.52
N GLN A 956 -12.43 -7.65 -8.64
CA GLN A 956 -11.24 -8.24 -9.27
C GLN A 956 -9.95 -7.89 -8.52
N GLU A 957 -9.87 -6.68 -7.95
CA GLU A 957 -8.67 -6.16 -7.30
C GLU A 957 -8.59 -6.47 -5.80
N LEU A 958 -9.72 -6.82 -5.16
CA LEU A 958 -9.71 -7.30 -3.77
C LEU A 958 -9.06 -8.68 -3.66
N PRO A 959 -8.37 -8.98 -2.54
CA PRO A 959 -7.92 -10.34 -2.26
C PRO A 959 -9.10 -11.32 -2.31
N ALA A 960 -8.94 -12.45 -3.01
CA ALA A 960 -10.04 -13.36 -3.31
C ALA A 960 -10.80 -13.93 -2.09
N HIS A 961 -10.17 -13.94 -0.91
CA HIS A 961 -10.76 -14.39 0.33
C HIS A 961 -11.53 -13.29 1.10
N VAL A 962 -11.40 -12.02 0.68
CA VAL A 962 -12.08 -10.86 1.27
C VAL A 962 -13.37 -10.56 0.51
N LEU A 963 -14.49 -10.47 1.23
CA LEU A 963 -15.79 -10.15 0.64
C LEU A 963 -16.19 -8.69 0.93
N PRO A 964 -16.43 -7.88 -0.12
CA PRO A 964 -16.91 -6.52 0.04
C PRO A 964 -18.45 -6.42 0.09
N ARG A 965 -18.95 -5.56 0.98
CA ARG A 965 -20.26 -4.90 0.86
C ARG A 965 -20.04 -3.52 0.23
N ILE A 966 -20.49 -3.31 -1.00
CA ILE A 966 -20.33 -2.04 -1.72
C ILE A 966 -21.61 -1.22 -1.54
N CYS A 967 -21.48 0.03 -1.08
CA CYS A 967 -22.59 0.94 -0.81
C CYS A 967 -22.37 2.28 -1.52
N TRP A 968 -23.32 2.69 -2.38
CA TRP A 968 -23.33 4.03 -3.01
C TRP A 968 -24.30 4.95 -2.27
N VAL A 969 -23.79 5.88 -1.47
CA VAL A 969 -24.58 6.53 -0.40
C VAL A 969 -24.49 8.05 -0.45
N GLY A 970 -25.33 8.71 0.34
CA GLY A 970 -25.23 10.13 0.66
C GLY A 970 -25.59 11.12 -0.44
N LYS A 971 -25.56 12.39 -0.03
CA LYS A 971 -25.65 13.57 -0.89
C LYS A 971 -24.67 14.64 -0.39
N ARG A 972 -24.54 15.75 -1.12
CA ARG A 972 -23.83 16.94 -0.62
C ARG A 972 -24.47 17.45 0.67
N LYS A 973 -23.63 18.01 1.55
CA LYS A 973 -24.07 18.69 2.76
C LYS A 973 -25.03 19.84 2.41
N GLY A 974 -26.12 19.98 3.16
CA GLY A 974 -27.16 21.00 2.93
C GLY A 974 -28.27 20.60 1.94
N ILE A 975 -28.17 19.44 1.26
CA ILE A 975 -29.27 18.92 0.42
C ILE A 975 -30.36 18.31 1.29
N ASP A 976 -30.00 17.34 2.11
CA ASP A 976 -30.86 16.74 3.12
C ASP A 976 -30.44 17.27 4.50
N SER A 977 -31.27 17.04 5.52
CA SER A 977 -30.86 17.35 6.89
C SER A 977 -29.64 16.51 7.29
N ASP A 978 -28.78 17.03 8.16
CA ASP A 978 -27.58 16.31 8.61
C ASP A 978 -27.92 14.93 9.23
N ASN A 979 -29.14 14.78 9.76
CA ASN A 979 -29.64 13.54 10.33
C ASN A 979 -30.18 12.52 9.30
N GLU A 980 -30.41 12.94 8.05
CA GLU A 980 -30.88 12.07 6.97
C GLU A 980 -29.77 11.71 5.98
N ASN A 981 -28.65 12.45 5.99
CA ASN A 981 -27.50 12.18 5.14
C ASN A 981 -26.61 11.08 5.74
N ASP A 982 -26.85 9.84 5.31
CA ASP A 982 -26.15 8.64 5.79
C ASP A 982 -24.62 8.70 5.59
N LEU A 983 -24.14 9.27 4.47
CA LEU A 983 -22.70 9.46 4.25
C LEU A 983 -22.09 10.45 5.24
N LEU A 984 -22.74 11.60 5.50
CA LEU A 984 -22.23 12.59 6.45
C LEU A 984 -22.16 12.02 7.87
N GLN A 985 -23.16 11.25 8.28
CA GLN A 985 -23.16 10.56 9.56
C GLN A 985 -22.02 9.54 9.66
N PHE A 986 -21.85 8.73 8.62
CA PHE A 986 -20.76 7.77 8.53
C PHE A 986 -19.39 8.45 8.60
N GLU A 987 -19.16 9.53 7.85
CA GLU A 987 -17.89 10.28 7.86
C GLU A 987 -17.57 10.80 9.27
N ASN A 988 -18.55 11.41 9.93
CA ASN A 988 -18.37 11.97 11.26
C ASN A 988 -18.13 10.91 12.33
N THR A 989 -18.87 9.80 12.30
CA THR A 989 -18.70 8.69 13.25
C THR A 989 -17.40 7.93 13.00
N TYR A 990 -17.03 7.71 11.74
CA TYR A 990 -15.78 7.02 11.40
C TYR A 990 -14.55 7.83 11.80
N LYS A 991 -14.56 9.16 11.57
CA LYS A 991 -13.50 10.07 12.03
C LYS A 991 -13.32 9.98 13.55
N LYS A 992 -14.41 10.10 14.32
CA LYS A 992 -14.40 9.99 15.79
C LYS A 992 -13.86 8.64 16.25
N TYR A 993 -14.34 7.55 15.67
CA TYR A 993 -13.88 6.19 15.97
C TYR A 993 -12.37 6.04 15.75
N LEU A 994 -11.84 6.48 14.61
CA LEU A 994 -10.40 6.37 14.31
C LEU A 994 -9.55 7.15 15.31
N PHE A 995 -9.97 8.37 15.66
CA PHE A 995 -9.26 9.20 16.63
C PHE A 995 -9.23 8.57 18.03
N ALA A 996 -10.29 7.85 18.40
CA ALA A 996 -10.32 7.12 19.67
C ALA A 996 -9.55 5.79 19.60
N LYS A 997 -9.64 5.04 18.50
CA LYS A 997 -9.05 3.70 18.32
C LYS A 997 -7.51 3.70 18.27
N THR A 998 -6.90 4.74 17.70
CA THR A 998 -5.45 4.77 17.37
C THR A 998 -4.50 4.38 18.51
N ASN A 999 -4.83 4.74 19.75
CA ASN A 999 -3.99 4.50 20.93
C ASN A 999 -4.47 3.34 21.82
N LEU A 1000 -5.49 2.59 21.39
CA LEU A 1000 -6.16 1.58 22.21
C LEU A 1000 -5.64 0.16 21.99
N GLU A 1001 -4.71 -0.06 21.04
CA GLU A 1001 -4.23 -1.39 20.64
C GLU A 1001 -5.42 -2.34 20.36
N GLN A 1002 -5.58 -3.44 21.10
CA GLN A 1002 -6.69 -4.39 20.95
C GLN A 1002 -8.01 -3.89 21.57
N LYS A 1003 -7.98 -2.91 22.47
CA LYS A 1003 -9.18 -2.35 23.11
C LYS A 1003 -10.04 -1.60 22.11
N GLN A 1004 -11.30 -1.43 22.45
CA GLN A 1004 -12.27 -0.69 21.63
C GLN A 1004 -12.73 0.61 22.31
N PRO A 1005 -12.97 1.69 21.54
CA PRO A 1005 -13.47 2.95 22.07
C PRO A 1005 -14.98 2.85 22.35
N VAL A 1006 -15.31 2.32 23.52
CA VAL A 1006 -16.70 2.09 23.97
C VAL A 1006 -17.13 3.08 25.06
N GLU A 1007 -16.21 3.89 25.58
CA GLU A 1007 -16.49 4.79 26.70
C GLU A 1007 -17.44 5.95 26.33
N ASN A 1008 -17.35 6.49 25.10
CA ASN A 1008 -18.30 7.48 24.60
C ASN A 1008 -19.10 6.96 23.41
N ASN A 1009 -19.33 5.64 23.34
CA ASN A 1009 -20.08 4.93 22.30
C ASN A 1009 -19.52 5.06 20.87
N GLU A 1010 -18.25 5.44 20.68
CA GLU A 1010 -17.69 5.70 19.34
C GLU A 1010 -17.77 4.47 18.41
N LEU A 1011 -17.51 3.28 18.94
CA LEU A 1011 -17.69 2.03 18.18
C LEU A 1011 -19.17 1.76 17.83
N LEU A 1012 -20.08 1.95 18.79
CA LEU A 1012 -21.51 1.71 18.60
C LEU A 1012 -22.11 2.67 17.57
N ASP A 1013 -21.76 3.94 17.64
CA ASP A 1013 -22.21 4.97 16.70
C ASP A 1013 -21.76 4.64 15.27
N LEU A 1014 -20.52 4.18 15.09
CA LEU A 1014 -20.01 3.74 13.78
C LEU A 1014 -20.72 2.48 13.27
N ILE A 1015 -20.94 1.49 14.14
CA ILE A 1015 -21.68 0.26 13.80
C ILE A 1015 -23.10 0.64 13.33
N GLN A 1016 -23.79 1.54 14.02
CA GLN A 1016 -25.11 2.03 13.63
C GLN A 1016 -25.08 2.75 12.29
N ALA A 1017 -24.10 3.65 12.08
CA ALA A 1017 -23.96 4.37 10.81
C ALA A 1017 -23.74 3.39 9.63
N ILE A 1018 -22.89 2.37 9.78
CA ILE A 1018 -22.63 1.34 8.75
C ILE A 1018 -23.88 0.51 8.44
N GLN A 1019 -24.73 0.24 9.44
CA GLN A 1019 -26.00 -0.47 9.22
C GLN A 1019 -27.00 0.37 8.43
N GLN A 1020 -27.03 1.68 8.68
CA GLN A 1020 -27.97 2.62 8.05
C GLN A 1020 -27.57 3.04 6.62
N LEU A 1021 -26.36 2.69 6.17
CA LEU A 1021 -25.91 2.95 4.79
C LEU A 1021 -26.86 2.29 3.77
N ASN A 1022 -27.50 3.11 2.95
CA ASN A 1022 -28.44 2.65 1.93
C ASN A 1022 -27.95 3.02 0.54
N THR A 1023 -27.79 2.01 -0.33
CA THR A 1023 -27.41 2.27 -1.72
C THR A 1023 -28.51 3.06 -2.43
N ILE A 1024 -28.17 4.27 -2.86
CA ILE A 1024 -29.03 5.14 -3.64
C ILE A 1024 -29.03 4.64 -5.07
N TYR A 1025 -30.18 4.22 -5.58
CA TYR A 1025 -30.34 3.86 -6.99
C TYR A 1025 -30.83 5.08 -7.79
N PRO A 1026 -30.28 5.34 -8.99
CA PRO A 1026 -30.76 6.44 -9.82
C PRO A 1026 -32.21 6.22 -10.23
N SER A 1027 -32.96 7.32 -10.34
CA SER A 1027 -34.37 7.33 -10.74
C SER A 1027 -34.50 6.87 -12.19
N GLY A 1028 -35.04 5.66 -12.43
CA GLY A 1028 -35.32 5.22 -13.79
C GLY A 1028 -36.66 5.76 -14.29
N ARG A 1029 -36.72 6.10 -15.59
CA ARG A 1029 -37.96 6.56 -16.25
C ARG A 1029 -38.72 5.34 -16.77
N LEU A 1030 -39.97 5.17 -16.35
CA LEU A 1030 -40.91 4.26 -17.01
C LEU A 1030 -41.48 4.98 -18.23
N THR A 1031 -41.14 4.51 -19.43
CA THR A 1031 -41.68 5.00 -20.70
C THR A 1031 -42.90 4.17 -21.11
N ASP A 1032 -43.95 4.83 -21.59
CA ASP A 1032 -45.11 4.15 -22.17
C ASP A 1032 -44.68 3.43 -23.46
N CYS A 1033 -45.13 2.19 -23.68
CA CYS A 1033 -44.69 1.33 -24.80
C CYS A 1033 -45.06 1.87 -26.19
N LYS A 1034 -45.66 3.06 -26.27
CA LYS A 1034 -46.14 3.71 -27.50
C LYS A 1034 -45.23 4.82 -28.02
N THR A 1035 -44.20 5.22 -27.27
CA THR A 1035 -43.19 6.17 -27.74
C THR A 1035 -41.96 5.40 -28.22
N GLU A 1036 -41.87 5.17 -29.53
CA GLU A 1036 -40.67 4.68 -30.21
C GLU A 1036 -39.64 5.82 -30.33
N ASP A 1037 -39.01 6.22 -29.22
CA ASP A 1037 -37.77 6.99 -29.27
C ASP A 1037 -36.60 6.01 -29.15
N GLU A 1038 -35.71 5.96 -30.15
CA GLU A 1038 -34.57 5.03 -30.25
C GLU A 1038 -33.45 5.26 -29.22
N ALA A 1039 -33.54 6.31 -28.39
CA ALA A 1039 -32.57 6.53 -27.32
C ALA A 1039 -32.73 5.49 -26.19
N LEU A 1040 -31.63 4.81 -25.87
CA LEU A 1040 -31.52 3.83 -24.77
C LEU A 1040 -31.41 4.48 -23.38
N ASP A 1041 -31.30 5.80 -23.32
CA ASP A 1041 -30.97 6.54 -22.11
C ASP A 1041 -32.15 6.53 -21.10
N GLY A 1042 -31.89 6.08 -19.87
CA GLY A 1042 -32.87 6.05 -18.79
C GLY A 1042 -33.88 4.89 -18.74
N ARG A 1043 -33.75 3.85 -19.58
CA ARG A 1043 -34.64 2.67 -19.54
C ARG A 1043 -34.26 1.70 -18.39
N ILE A 1044 -35.22 1.35 -17.53
CA ILE A 1044 -35.06 0.24 -16.57
C ILE A 1044 -35.28 -1.08 -17.31
N ILE A 1045 -34.25 -1.92 -17.41
CA ILE A 1045 -34.40 -3.30 -17.86
C ILE A 1045 -34.92 -4.15 -16.69
N LEU A 1046 -36.18 -4.58 -16.76
CA LEU A 1046 -36.76 -5.53 -15.81
C LEU A 1046 -35.98 -6.87 -15.89
N ASN A 1047 -35.71 -7.48 -14.74
CA ASN A 1047 -34.70 -8.54 -14.45
C ASN A 1047 -33.27 -8.06 -14.07
N GLN A 1048 -33.03 -6.75 -13.95
CA GLN A 1048 -31.72 -6.20 -13.55
C GLN A 1048 -31.78 -5.26 -12.34
N SER A 1049 -32.91 -5.20 -11.64
CA SER A 1049 -33.10 -4.51 -10.36
C SER A 1049 -33.80 -5.43 -9.37
N SER A 1050 -33.75 -5.14 -8.08
CA SER A 1050 -34.38 -5.94 -7.00
C SER A 1050 -35.90 -6.09 -7.14
N ILE A 1051 -36.53 -5.32 -8.03
CA ILE A 1051 -37.95 -5.40 -8.39
C ILE A 1051 -38.23 -6.55 -9.38
N GLY A 1052 -37.19 -7.09 -10.04
CA GLY A 1052 -37.29 -8.16 -11.04
C GLY A 1052 -36.97 -9.59 -10.54
N ASN A 1053 -36.59 -9.78 -9.28
CA ASN A 1053 -36.37 -11.11 -8.71
C ASN A 1053 -37.58 -11.56 -7.88
N ILE A 1054 -38.75 -11.60 -8.51
CA ILE A 1054 -39.87 -12.39 -8.01
C ILE A 1054 -40.02 -13.57 -8.97
N GLU A 1055 -39.22 -14.61 -8.73
CA GLU A 1055 -39.56 -16.01 -8.95
C GLU A 1055 -38.70 -16.90 -8.05
#